data_AF-A0A5C6NJB6-F1
#
_entry.id   AF-A0A5C6NJB6-F1
#
_cell.length_a   1.000
_cell.length_b   1.000
_cell.length_c   1.000
_cell.angle_alpha   90.00
_cell.angle_beta   90.00
_cell.angle_gamma   90.00
#
_symmetry.space_group_name_H-M   'P 1'
#
loop_
_entity.id
_entity.type
_entity.pdbx_description
1 polymer ?
#
loop_
_entity_poly.entity_id
_entity_poly.type
_entity_poly.pdbx_seq_one_letter_code
_entity_poly.pdbx_strand_id
1 'polypeptide(L)'
;MFPWEGRKEGRKEGRKEGRKEGRWEGRKERKKEGRTEERKERKKEGGKEGRKKEGEKEGKKEGRREGRKKEGGKEGRREEGRKEGGKGGRKEGRWEGRRGGEGGKEGRKERRKDRRKEGKMGRMKEGRRRGGKERKKEGGKEGRKEGGKEGRREGRKEGGKEGRKERRKDRRKEGKMGGMKEGRRRGGKEGRREGRKEEGRMPGSASNSYMGPWPKDVGIIAMELYFPSQYVDQAELEQFDGVLAGKYTVGLGQARMGFCSDCEDINSLCLTVVHRLMERNGLSYDSVGRLEVGTETIIDKSKSVKTVIMQLFEDSGNTDVEGVDTTNACYGGTAALFNAVNWVESSSWDGRYALVVAGDIAVYATGSARPTGGAGAVAMLVGPNAPLVFERGLRATHMKHAYDFYKPDLMSEYPVVDGKLSIECYLSALDRCYSVYRNKVQAQWQRDGSEKRFSLEDFGFLVFHSPYCKLVQKSLARLMLNDFLSHPNPNTETGLFSGLDAFRDVQPEETYFDRDVEKAFMKASSDLFEKKTKSSLLISNQNGNMYTPSVYGCLASLIAQQTPSQLAGQRIGVFSYGSGFAATLYSVRVTQDHTPGSVLDKLVSSLSDLKVRLDSRKKVSPAVFSENMKLREETHHLANYVPRGSADDLFPGTWYLTRVDDKFRREYARRPLDLPSDPECVHSSSAAEHIPSPVKKMPRIPAVAAAISPEAAISK
;
A
#
# COMPACT_ATOMS: atom_id res chain seq x y z
N MET A 1 51.25 -11.28 31.91
CA MET A 1 50.64 -11.84 33.13
C MET A 1 51.12 -10.99 34.30
N PHE A 2 50.28 -10.11 34.83
CA PHE A 2 50.58 -9.27 36.00
C PHE A 2 49.30 -9.13 36.86
N PRO A 3 49.40 -9.12 38.20
CA PRO A 3 48.24 -9.24 39.10
C PRO A 3 47.58 -7.91 39.51
N TRP A 4 46.64 -7.99 40.45
CA TRP A 4 45.58 -7.01 40.77
C TRP A 4 45.69 -6.44 42.21
N GLU A 5 44.68 -5.62 42.59
CA GLU A 5 44.38 -5.07 43.95
C GLU A 5 45.24 -3.87 44.40
N GLY A 6 44.75 -2.83 45.11
CA GLY A 6 43.41 -2.41 45.61
C GLY A 6 43.53 -0.98 46.20
N ARG A 7 42.59 -0.34 46.93
CA ARG A 7 41.26 -0.72 47.46
C ARG A 7 40.50 0.53 48.02
N LYS A 8 39.17 0.62 47.81
CA LYS A 8 38.10 1.28 48.63
C LYS A 8 38.09 2.81 48.98
N GLU A 9 36.98 3.43 48.55
CA GLU A 9 35.96 4.22 49.32
C GLU A 9 36.34 5.42 50.25
N GLY A 10 35.80 6.60 49.92
CA GLY A 10 35.70 7.80 50.78
C GLY A 10 34.30 8.45 50.72
N ARG A 11 33.82 8.99 51.85
CA ARG A 11 32.39 9.25 52.14
C ARG A 11 31.84 10.61 51.62
N LYS A 12 30.50 10.72 51.58
CA LYS A 12 29.68 11.88 51.18
C LYS A 12 29.91 13.18 51.97
N GLU A 13 29.35 14.24 51.36
CA GLU A 13 28.70 15.45 51.91
C GLU A 13 29.51 16.75 51.99
N GLY A 14 29.13 17.69 51.11
CA GLY A 14 29.72 19.01 50.93
C GLY A 14 28.83 19.93 50.07
N ARG A 15 27.76 20.45 50.69
CA ARG A 15 27.06 21.74 50.42
C ARG A 15 27.21 22.34 48.99
N LYS A 16 26.21 22.23 48.11
CA LYS A 16 25.12 23.23 47.96
C LYS A 16 25.55 24.71 48.08
N GLU A 17 26.20 25.23 47.06
CA GLU A 17 26.04 26.62 46.59
C GLU A 17 26.46 26.69 45.10
N GLY A 18 26.30 27.83 44.41
CA GLY A 18 26.73 27.97 43.01
C GLY A 18 25.76 27.45 41.92
N ARG A 19 24.44 27.51 42.13
CA ARG A 19 23.44 27.28 41.05
C ARG A 19 22.38 28.40 40.95
N LYS A 20 22.80 29.60 40.57
CA LYS A 20 21.96 30.68 40.00
C LYS A 20 22.80 31.91 39.62
N GLU A 21 23.50 31.86 38.47
CA GLU A 21 23.85 33.01 37.62
C GLU A 21 24.63 32.50 36.38
N GLY A 22 24.95 33.37 35.43
CA GLY A 22 25.74 33.02 34.24
C GLY A 22 25.03 32.24 33.11
N ARG A 23 23.70 31.98 33.18
CA ARG A 23 22.98 31.27 32.10
C ARG A 23 21.62 31.88 31.70
N TRP A 24 21.53 33.19 31.53
CA TRP A 24 20.34 33.78 30.87
C TRP A 24 20.52 34.95 29.90
N GLU A 25 21.67 35.64 29.89
CA GLU A 25 21.80 36.89 29.09
C GLU A 25 22.37 36.66 27.68
N GLY A 26 23.35 35.78 27.50
CA GLY A 26 24.01 35.52 26.20
C GLY A 26 23.16 34.87 25.09
N ARG A 27 21.81 34.86 25.18
CA ARG A 27 20.92 34.19 24.21
C ARG A 27 19.72 35.01 23.70
N LYS A 28 19.70 36.33 23.89
CA LYS A 28 18.65 37.21 23.32
C LYS A 28 19.10 38.20 22.24
N GLU A 29 20.36 38.61 22.20
CA GLU A 29 20.79 39.70 21.31
C GLU A 29 21.28 39.22 19.93
N ARG A 30 22.06 38.12 19.85
CA ARG A 30 22.48 37.47 18.59
C ARG A 30 21.36 36.84 17.73
N LYS A 31 20.11 37.31 17.86
CA LYS A 31 18.96 36.90 17.04
C LYS A 31 18.13 38.07 16.46
N LYS A 32 18.64 39.31 16.49
CA LYS A 32 17.95 40.46 15.87
C LYS A 32 18.69 41.20 14.75
N GLU A 33 20.02 41.14 14.67
CA GLU A 33 20.77 42.00 13.74
C GLU A 33 21.18 41.29 12.44
N GLY A 34 21.56 40.00 12.51
CA GLY A 34 21.97 39.22 11.33
C GLY A 34 20.83 38.74 10.41
N ARG A 35 19.80 39.56 10.15
CA ARG A 35 18.68 39.16 9.25
C ARG A 35 17.94 40.26 8.50
N THR A 36 18.51 41.46 8.37
CA THR A 36 17.84 42.60 7.70
C THR A 36 18.63 43.25 6.55
N GLU A 37 19.97 43.18 6.57
CA GLU A 37 20.84 43.87 5.60
C GLU A 37 20.99 43.13 4.25
N GLU A 38 21.44 41.87 4.27
CA GLU A 38 21.80 41.09 3.06
C GLU A 38 20.69 40.93 2.00
N ARG A 39 19.43 41.27 2.32
CA ARG A 39 18.30 41.16 1.37
C ARG A 39 18.01 42.42 0.56
N LYS A 40 18.85 43.48 0.64
CA LYS A 40 18.66 44.71 -0.15
C LYS A 40 19.72 44.99 -1.23
N GLU A 41 20.95 44.50 -1.10
CA GLU A 41 22.07 44.87 -1.99
C GLU A 41 22.30 43.97 -3.21
N ARG A 42 21.33 43.13 -3.61
CA ARG A 42 21.39 42.37 -4.88
C ARG A 42 20.19 42.60 -5.81
N LYS A 43 19.60 43.80 -5.75
CA LYS A 43 18.57 44.27 -6.70
C LYS A 43 18.70 45.77 -7.05
N LYS A 44 19.92 46.19 -7.38
CA LYS A 44 20.27 47.35 -8.24
C LYS A 44 21.72 47.16 -8.67
N GLU A 45 22.09 47.80 -9.79
CA GLU A 45 23.39 47.71 -10.47
C GLU A 45 23.71 46.30 -11.04
N GLY A 46 24.07 46.14 -12.32
CA GLY A 46 24.11 47.13 -13.40
C GLY A 46 23.99 46.47 -14.78
N GLY A 47 23.99 47.29 -15.83
CA GLY A 47 23.98 46.84 -17.22
C GLY A 47 24.32 47.98 -18.18
N LYS A 48 24.90 47.64 -19.35
CA LYS A 48 25.55 48.52 -20.36
C LYS A 48 26.93 49.07 -19.93
N GLU A 49 27.92 49.35 -20.79
CA GLU A 49 28.29 49.01 -22.21
C GLU A 49 29.76 49.50 -22.43
N GLY A 50 30.64 48.98 -23.31
CA GLY A 50 30.61 47.82 -24.20
C GLY A 50 31.74 47.86 -25.28
N ARG A 51 32.86 47.14 -25.11
CA ARG A 51 33.97 46.97 -26.12
C ARG A 51 34.54 45.54 -26.07
N LYS A 52 34.69 44.79 -27.19
CA LYS A 52 35.67 44.90 -28.33
C LYS A 52 37.12 44.63 -27.87
N LYS A 53 37.96 43.84 -28.53
CA LYS A 53 38.03 43.26 -29.91
C LYS A 53 38.33 41.73 -29.84
N GLU A 54 38.26 40.87 -30.87
CA GLU A 54 37.55 40.77 -32.19
C GLU A 54 37.90 39.38 -32.82
N GLY A 55 37.37 38.99 -34.00
CA GLY A 55 37.76 37.74 -34.68
C GLY A 55 36.80 37.27 -35.78
N GLU A 56 37.21 37.36 -37.05
CA GLU A 56 36.39 37.00 -38.23
C GLU A 56 36.85 35.69 -38.90
N LYS A 57 35.91 34.92 -39.49
CA LYS A 57 35.97 34.55 -40.91
C LYS A 57 34.65 33.97 -41.46
N GLU A 58 34.60 33.85 -42.78
CA GLU A 58 33.39 33.86 -43.61
C GLU A 58 32.80 32.47 -43.94
N GLY A 59 31.57 32.47 -44.46
CA GLY A 59 31.36 31.93 -45.82
C GLY A 59 30.54 30.65 -45.99
N LYS A 60 29.22 30.79 -46.17
CA LYS A 60 28.53 30.59 -47.47
C LYS A 60 27.01 30.78 -47.39
N LYS A 61 26.41 31.13 -48.54
CA LYS A 61 24.96 31.10 -48.82
C LYS A 61 24.75 30.39 -50.17
N GLU A 62 23.86 29.41 -50.21
CA GLU A 62 23.09 28.98 -51.38
C GLU A 62 22.01 27.99 -50.91
N GLY A 63 20.83 27.87 -51.52
CA GLY A 63 20.26 28.75 -52.55
C GLY A 63 19.30 28.05 -53.52
N ARG A 64 18.02 27.87 -53.16
CA ARG A 64 16.95 27.70 -54.16
C ARG A 64 15.58 28.17 -53.68
N ARG A 65 14.73 28.57 -54.63
CA ARG A 65 13.34 29.03 -54.50
C ARG A 65 12.55 28.49 -55.70
N GLU A 66 11.25 28.82 -55.74
CA GLU A 66 10.22 28.43 -56.74
C GLU A 66 9.53 27.06 -56.50
N GLY A 67 8.22 26.92 -56.77
CA GLY A 67 7.23 27.98 -57.07
C GLY A 67 5.95 27.51 -57.78
N ARG A 68 4.86 28.31 -57.66
CA ARG A 68 3.53 28.17 -58.32
C ARG A 68 2.73 26.92 -57.91
N LYS A 69 1.39 26.82 -58.05
CA LYS A 69 0.22 27.73 -58.30
C LYS A 69 -0.96 27.01 -57.59
N LYS A 70 -1.96 27.61 -56.93
CA LYS A 70 -2.84 28.77 -57.14
C LYS A 70 -3.98 28.57 -58.16
N GLU A 71 -5.15 28.19 -57.65
CA GLU A 71 -6.55 28.50 -58.03
C GLU A 71 -7.47 27.77 -57.00
N GLY A 72 -8.70 28.15 -56.61
CA GLY A 72 -9.56 29.32 -56.89
C GLY A 72 -11.05 28.89 -56.83
N GLY A 73 -12.02 29.58 -56.21
CA GLY A 73 -12.04 30.75 -55.31
C GLY A 73 -13.48 31.31 -55.16
N LYS A 74 -13.69 32.34 -54.30
CA LYS A 74 -14.91 33.21 -54.19
C LYS A 74 -16.22 32.54 -53.67
N GLU A 75 -17.25 33.25 -53.18
CA GLU A 75 -17.43 34.70 -52.87
C GLU A 75 -18.38 34.99 -51.69
N GLY A 76 -18.08 36.06 -50.92
CA GLY A 76 -19.03 37.15 -50.52
C GLY A 76 -20.07 36.91 -49.41
N ARG A 77 -20.69 37.92 -48.78
CA ARG A 77 -20.48 39.41 -48.65
C ARG A 77 -21.50 39.94 -47.56
N ARG A 78 -21.60 41.20 -47.06
CA ARG A 78 -21.05 42.54 -47.38
C ARG A 78 -21.18 43.53 -46.17
N GLU A 79 -20.07 44.14 -45.70
CA GLU A 79 -19.98 45.44 -44.94
C GLU A 79 -20.74 45.56 -43.57
N GLU A 80 -20.66 46.63 -42.74
CA GLU A 80 -20.18 48.02 -42.92
C GLU A 80 -19.68 48.76 -41.63
N GLY A 81 -18.63 49.59 -41.76
CA GLY A 81 -18.38 50.87 -41.02
C GLY A 81 -18.13 50.92 -39.49
N ARG A 82 -17.66 52.04 -38.88
CA ARG A 82 -16.79 53.16 -39.34
C ARG A 82 -16.24 53.98 -38.12
N LYS A 83 -14.93 54.30 -38.13
CA LYS A 83 -14.15 55.39 -37.45
C LYS A 83 -14.58 56.07 -36.11
N GLU A 84 -13.57 56.23 -35.24
CA GLU A 84 -13.15 57.45 -34.50
C GLU A 84 -14.01 58.14 -33.42
N GLY A 85 -13.52 58.08 -32.16
CA GLY A 85 -12.96 59.26 -31.46
C GLY A 85 -13.87 60.20 -30.65
N GLY A 86 -13.33 60.79 -29.58
CA GLY A 86 -13.93 61.94 -28.86
C GLY A 86 -13.96 61.81 -27.33
N LYS A 87 -13.89 62.95 -26.60
CA LYS A 87 -13.96 63.01 -25.12
C LYS A 87 -15.02 64.00 -24.63
N GLY A 88 -15.86 63.53 -23.70
CA GLY A 88 -16.27 64.28 -22.50
C GLY A 88 -17.44 65.27 -22.59
N GLY A 89 -18.38 65.15 -21.65
CA GLY A 89 -19.49 66.10 -21.46
C GLY A 89 -20.28 65.85 -20.17
N ARG A 90 -20.39 66.87 -19.32
CA ARG A 90 -21.31 66.99 -18.15
C ARG A 90 -22.76 67.26 -18.66
N LYS A 91 -23.86 67.20 -17.88
CA LYS A 91 -24.16 67.02 -16.44
C LYS A 91 -25.67 66.75 -16.27
N GLU A 92 -26.10 66.09 -15.18
CA GLU A 92 -27.25 66.41 -14.28
C GLU A 92 -27.56 65.18 -13.39
N GLY A 93 -28.25 65.26 -12.24
CA GLY A 93 -28.76 66.41 -11.46
C GLY A 93 -28.32 66.36 -9.98
N ARG A 94 -28.89 67.21 -9.10
CA ARG A 94 -28.40 67.43 -7.72
C ARG A 94 -29.50 67.89 -6.76
N TRP A 95 -29.67 67.20 -5.62
CA TRP A 95 -29.87 67.79 -4.26
C TRP A 95 -30.06 66.71 -3.16
N GLU A 96 -30.14 67.08 -1.88
CA GLU A 96 -29.08 67.35 -0.87
C GLU A 96 -29.76 67.22 0.53
N GLY A 97 -29.13 67.02 1.69
CA GLY A 97 -27.75 66.91 2.17
C GLY A 97 -27.80 66.65 3.69
N ARG A 98 -26.88 67.07 4.58
CA ARG A 98 -25.51 67.63 4.48
C ARG A 98 -24.85 67.47 5.88
N ARG A 99 -23.51 67.58 5.96
CA ARG A 99 -22.63 67.41 7.15
C ARG A 99 -22.34 65.93 7.50
N GLY A 100 -21.09 65.53 7.72
CA GLY A 100 -19.82 66.24 7.51
C GLY A 100 -18.66 65.58 8.27
N GLY A 101 -17.45 65.67 7.71
CA GLY A 101 -16.22 65.13 8.31
C GLY A 101 -15.42 64.27 7.33
N GLU A 102 -14.21 64.73 6.99
CA GLU A 102 -13.26 64.00 6.15
C GLU A 102 -12.27 63.19 7.00
N GLY A 103 -11.52 62.29 6.38
CA GLY A 103 -10.34 61.66 6.99
C GLY A 103 -10.26 60.15 6.78
N GLY A 104 -9.08 59.67 6.36
CA GLY A 104 -8.84 58.24 6.23
C GLY A 104 -7.36 57.87 6.29
N LYS A 105 -7.12 56.56 6.45
CA LYS A 105 -5.83 55.83 6.45
C LYS A 105 -4.93 55.92 7.69
N GLU A 106 -4.30 54.75 7.95
CA GLU A 106 -3.07 54.49 8.72
C GLU A 106 -3.08 54.76 10.25
N GLY A 107 -2.09 54.23 10.99
CA GLY A 107 -1.86 54.67 12.39
C GLY A 107 -1.72 53.64 13.54
N ARG A 108 -1.34 52.38 13.29
CA ARG A 108 -0.58 51.47 14.21
C ARG A 108 -0.21 51.98 15.64
N LYS A 109 -0.44 51.15 16.69
CA LYS A 109 -0.01 51.25 18.13
C LYS A 109 -0.84 52.22 19.01
N GLU A 110 -0.82 52.20 20.36
CA GLU A 110 -0.02 51.43 21.35
C GLU A 110 -0.78 51.13 22.70
N ARG A 111 -0.21 50.25 23.54
CA ARG A 111 -0.25 50.17 25.02
C ARG A 111 -1.57 50.24 25.85
N ARG A 112 -1.68 49.18 26.67
CA ARG A 112 -1.90 49.15 28.15
C ARG A 112 -3.31 49.30 28.76
N LYS A 113 -3.58 48.28 29.62
CA LYS A 113 -4.01 48.34 31.04
C LYS A 113 -5.49 48.25 31.43
N ASP A 114 -5.67 47.49 32.52
CA ASP A 114 -6.57 47.69 33.67
C ASP A 114 -8.10 47.69 33.50
N ARG A 115 -8.62 46.45 33.45
CA ARG A 115 -9.58 45.86 34.43
C ARG A 115 -10.94 46.53 34.71
N ARG A 116 -11.96 45.64 34.74
CA ARG A 116 -13.24 45.72 35.49
C ARG A 116 -14.23 46.75 34.91
N LYS A 117 -15.55 46.56 34.94
CA LYS A 117 -16.52 45.62 35.58
C LYS A 117 -17.72 45.45 34.59
N GLU A 118 -18.79 44.66 34.74
CA GLU A 118 -19.41 43.89 35.84
C GLU A 118 -20.33 42.77 35.26
N GLY A 119 -20.64 41.70 36.01
CA GLY A 119 -21.75 40.74 35.76
C GLY A 119 -21.63 39.78 34.56
N LYS A 120 -22.09 38.52 34.59
CA LYS A 120 -22.54 37.58 35.66
C LYS A 120 -21.87 36.23 35.31
N MET A 121 -21.29 35.38 36.14
CA MET A 121 -21.43 35.01 37.56
C MET A 121 -22.64 34.11 37.90
N GLY A 122 -22.36 32.80 38.09
CA GLY A 122 -23.26 31.77 38.61
C GLY A 122 -23.19 30.47 37.79
N ARG A 123 -22.83 29.31 38.35
CA ARG A 123 -22.19 29.02 39.66
C ARG A 123 -21.52 27.62 39.56
N MET A 124 -20.21 27.49 39.75
CA MET A 124 -19.57 26.17 39.87
C MET A 124 -18.29 26.22 40.73
N LYS A 125 -18.05 25.13 41.47
CA LYS A 125 -16.91 24.84 42.37
C LYS A 125 -16.85 25.65 43.68
N GLU A 126 -17.31 24.99 44.75
CA GLU A 126 -16.53 24.73 45.96
C GLU A 126 -16.92 23.32 46.46
N GLY A 127 -16.06 22.53 47.12
CA GLY A 127 -14.63 22.70 47.39
C GLY A 127 -14.00 21.34 47.79
N ARG A 128 -12.68 21.18 47.72
CA ARG A 128 -12.01 19.91 48.09
C ARG A 128 -10.63 20.10 48.72
N ARG A 129 -10.56 20.33 50.04
CA ARG A 129 -9.42 19.91 50.91
C ARG A 129 -9.62 20.22 52.41
N ARG A 130 -9.09 19.31 53.24
CA ARG A 130 -8.90 19.35 54.72
C ARG A 130 -10.11 18.95 55.59
N GLY A 131 -9.78 18.49 56.80
CA GLY A 131 -10.68 17.83 57.76
C GLY A 131 -10.37 16.33 57.88
N GLY A 132 -10.24 15.81 59.10
CA GLY A 132 -9.99 14.39 59.39
C GLY A 132 -10.11 14.10 60.89
N LYS A 133 -10.00 12.81 61.25
CA LYS A 133 -10.12 12.19 62.60
C LYS A 133 -11.53 12.06 63.22
N GLU A 134 -11.80 10.82 63.62
CA GLU A 134 -12.40 10.38 64.91
C GLU A 134 -13.83 10.77 65.32
N ARG A 135 -14.77 9.81 65.19
CA ARG A 135 -15.36 8.97 66.29
C ARG A 135 -16.34 7.94 65.67
N LYS A 136 -16.38 6.66 66.11
CA LYS A 136 -17.10 6.07 67.28
C LYS A 136 -18.61 6.40 67.30
N LYS A 137 -19.55 5.50 67.66
CA LYS A 137 -19.62 4.01 67.73
C LYS A 137 -21.09 3.63 68.10
N GLU A 138 -21.43 2.32 68.18
CA GLU A 138 -22.71 1.76 68.70
C GLU A 138 -24.00 2.06 67.86
N GLY A 139 -25.08 1.26 67.91
CA GLY A 139 -25.34 -0.04 68.57
C GLY A 139 -26.77 -0.59 68.28
N GLY A 140 -27.06 -1.87 68.61
CA GLY A 140 -28.36 -2.56 68.39
C GLY A 140 -28.47 -3.33 67.05
N LYS A 141 -29.01 -4.56 66.86
CA LYS A 141 -29.87 -5.51 67.64
C LYS A 141 -31.28 -4.99 67.97
N GLU A 142 -32.39 -5.73 67.85
CA GLU A 142 -32.72 -7.16 67.50
C GLU A 142 -34.01 -7.18 66.60
N GLY A 143 -34.64 -8.27 66.09
CA GLY A 143 -34.52 -9.74 66.16
C GLY A 143 -35.29 -10.40 64.97
N ARG A 144 -35.16 -11.72 64.65
CA ARG A 144 -36.12 -12.85 64.96
C ARG A 144 -37.62 -12.58 64.72
N LYS A 145 -38.48 -13.48 64.21
CA LYS A 145 -38.50 -14.95 63.90
C LYS A 145 -39.70 -15.21 62.92
N GLU A 146 -39.93 -16.30 62.17
CA GLU A 146 -39.18 -17.48 61.66
C GLU A 146 -39.74 -17.81 60.23
N GLY A 147 -40.07 -18.99 59.66
CA GLY A 147 -40.08 -20.45 59.95
C GLY A 147 -41.13 -21.14 59.03
N GLY A 148 -41.06 -22.40 58.54
CA GLY A 148 -40.11 -23.52 58.67
C GLY A 148 -39.96 -24.32 57.33
N LYS A 149 -39.00 -25.26 57.16
CA LYS A 149 -38.97 -26.69 57.60
C LYS A 149 -40.01 -27.60 56.91
N GLU A 150 -39.71 -28.85 56.50
CA GLU A 150 -38.47 -29.65 56.27
C GLU A 150 -38.88 -30.90 55.41
N GLY A 151 -38.03 -31.75 54.82
CA GLY A 151 -36.57 -31.92 54.83
C GLY A 151 -36.04 -32.32 53.43
N ARG A 152 -35.23 -33.36 53.19
CA ARG A 152 -34.63 -34.41 54.06
C ARG A 152 -33.17 -34.68 53.61
N ARG A 153 -32.42 -35.40 54.46
CA ARG A 153 -31.15 -36.12 54.25
C ARG A 153 -31.30 -37.30 53.25
N GLU A 154 -30.28 -38.05 52.79
CA GLU A 154 -29.01 -38.56 53.40
C GLU A 154 -27.91 -38.77 52.33
N GLY A 155 -26.61 -38.95 52.63
CA GLY A 155 -25.88 -38.82 53.91
C GLY A 155 -24.44 -39.38 53.90
N ARG A 156 -23.48 -38.64 54.51
CA ARG A 156 -22.06 -38.99 54.85
C ARG A 156 -21.10 -39.36 53.69
N LYS A 157 -19.81 -38.95 53.62
CA LYS A 157 -18.70 -38.61 54.56
C LYS A 157 -17.78 -39.79 54.93
N GLU A 158 -16.53 -39.71 54.47
CA GLU A 158 -15.23 -39.86 55.18
C GLU A 158 -14.09 -39.55 54.19
N GLY A 159 -12.84 -39.23 54.55
CA GLY A 159 -12.22 -38.92 55.84
C GLY A 159 -10.70 -38.74 55.62
N GLY A 160 -10.13 -37.54 55.82
CA GLY A 160 -8.75 -37.21 55.39
C GLY A 160 -7.76 -36.94 56.53
N LYS A 161 -6.46 -37.20 56.31
CA LYS A 161 -5.36 -36.86 57.24
C LYS A 161 -3.97 -36.90 56.58
N GLU A 162 -3.12 -35.92 56.93
CA GLU A 162 -1.63 -35.95 56.97
C GLU A 162 -0.84 -36.29 55.67
N GLY A 163 0.47 -35.98 55.53
CA GLY A 163 1.37 -35.26 56.46
C GLY A 163 2.81 -35.07 55.90
N ARG A 164 3.01 -34.06 55.03
CA ARG A 164 4.29 -33.55 54.46
C ARG A 164 5.61 -33.92 55.17
N LYS A 165 6.59 -34.47 54.43
CA LYS A 165 8.04 -34.30 54.72
C LYS A 165 8.95 -34.54 53.49
N GLU A 166 10.06 -33.81 53.42
CA GLU A 166 11.16 -34.00 52.46
C GLU A 166 12.25 -34.90 53.05
N ARG A 167 13.03 -35.62 52.21
CA ARG A 167 14.50 -35.37 52.05
C ARG A 167 15.25 -36.37 51.15
N ARG A 168 16.00 -35.79 50.20
CA ARG A 168 17.37 -36.11 49.74
C ARG A 168 17.97 -37.54 49.87
N LYS A 169 18.57 -37.91 48.73
CA LYS A 169 19.93 -38.51 48.50
C LYS A 169 20.12 -40.04 48.43
N ASP A 170 20.78 -40.40 47.32
CA ASP A 170 21.96 -41.28 47.19
C ASP A 170 22.04 -42.58 48.02
N ARG A 171 21.99 -43.72 47.32
CA ARG A 171 23.16 -44.62 47.21
C ARG A 171 23.08 -45.64 46.07
N ARG A 172 24.24 -46.25 45.78
CA ARG A 172 24.52 -47.22 44.71
C ARG A 172 24.36 -48.67 45.20
N LYS A 173 24.12 -49.57 44.22
CA LYS A 173 24.65 -50.95 44.07
C LYS A 173 24.77 -51.85 45.32
N GLU A 174 24.16 -53.04 45.24
CA GLU A 174 24.83 -54.37 45.10
C GLU A 174 23.73 -55.47 45.05
N GLY A 175 23.92 -56.70 44.55
CA GLY A 175 25.05 -57.27 43.80
C GLY A 175 25.09 -58.81 43.88
N LYS A 176 25.39 -59.52 42.77
CA LYS A 176 25.59 -60.99 42.64
C LYS A 176 24.33 -61.87 42.87
N MET A 177 24.28 -63.16 42.46
CA MET A 177 24.83 -63.86 41.27
C MET A 177 24.20 -65.27 41.19
N GLY A 178 23.95 -65.78 39.97
CA GLY A 178 23.71 -67.21 39.69
C GLY A 178 22.26 -67.54 39.25
N GLY A 179 22.02 -68.48 38.34
CA GLY A 179 22.96 -69.14 37.41
C GLY A 179 22.58 -70.59 37.06
N MET A 180 22.21 -70.87 35.79
CA MET A 180 22.18 -72.23 35.25
C MET A 180 22.34 -72.30 33.73
N LYS A 181 22.51 -73.52 33.23
CA LYS A 181 22.86 -73.96 31.86
C LYS A 181 21.60 -74.05 30.94
N GLU A 182 21.62 -74.36 29.65
CA GLU A 182 22.70 -74.66 28.67
C GLU A 182 22.22 -74.28 27.24
N GLY A 183 23.13 -74.08 26.26
CA GLY A 183 22.73 -73.81 24.87
C GLY A 183 23.89 -73.54 23.88
N ARG A 184 24.32 -74.57 23.14
CA ARG A 184 25.31 -74.50 22.03
C ARG A 184 24.59 -74.13 20.72
N ARG A 185 25.16 -73.46 19.71
CA ARG A 185 26.44 -73.72 18.99
C ARG A 185 26.74 -72.58 17.97
N ARG A 186 28.03 -72.30 17.66
CA ARG A 186 28.65 -71.72 16.42
C ARG A 186 27.94 -70.57 15.66
N GLY A 187 28.58 -69.49 15.18
CA GLY A 187 29.99 -69.04 15.07
C GLY A 187 30.12 -68.06 13.86
N GLY A 188 31.16 -67.24 13.64
CA GLY A 188 32.39 -66.90 14.39
C GLY A 188 33.33 -65.99 13.56
N LYS A 189 34.43 -65.50 14.17
CA LYS A 189 35.55 -64.68 13.59
C LYS A 189 35.20 -63.23 13.18
N GLU A 190 35.77 -62.19 13.81
CA GLU A 190 37.11 -61.54 13.63
C GLU A 190 37.14 -60.53 12.47
N GLY A 191 37.70 -59.31 12.59
CA GLY A 191 38.25 -58.55 13.74
C GLY A 191 38.11 -57.04 13.45
N ARG A 192 38.89 -56.08 13.95
CA ARG A 192 39.69 -55.81 15.17
C ARG A 192 40.51 -54.54 14.83
N ARG A 193 40.31 -53.42 15.56
CA ARG A 193 41.07 -52.13 15.44
C ARG A 193 40.87 -51.40 14.09
N GLU A 194 41.06 -50.09 13.95
CA GLU A 194 41.40 -48.97 14.85
C GLU A 194 40.42 -47.79 14.53
N GLY A 195 40.32 -46.65 15.21
CA GLY A 195 41.13 -46.13 16.33
C GLY A 195 41.40 -44.62 16.25
N ARG A 196 40.37 -43.74 16.17
CA ARG A 196 40.56 -42.29 16.34
C ARG A 196 39.37 -41.61 17.03
N LYS A 197 39.65 -40.55 17.79
CA LYS A 197 38.65 -39.66 18.41
C LYS A 197 38.18 -38.61 17.41
N GLU A 198 36.91 -38.22 17.49
CA GLU A 198 36.48 -36.84 17.22
C GLU A 198 35.29 -36.51 18.14
N GLU A 199 35.17 -35.26 18.56
CA GLU A 199 34.20 -34.82 19.58
C GLU A 199 33.08 -33.98 18.95
N GLY A 200 31.85 -34.13 19.43
CA GLY A 200 30.82 -33.09 19.36
C GLY A 200 30.25 -32.74 17.97
N ARG A 201 29.48 -33.64 17.35
CA ARG A 201 28.41 -33.23 16.41
C ARG A 201 27.03 -33.62 16.94
N MET A 202 26.10 -32.66 16.91
CA MET A 202 24.68 -32.87 17.22
C MET A 202 24.01 -33.67 16.09
N PRO A 203 23.21 -34.71 16.38
CA PRO A 203 22.42 -35.39 15.35
C PRO A 203 21.19 -34.56 14.98
N GLY A 204 21.06 -34.15 13.72
CA GLY A 204 19.98 -33.20 13.36
C GLY A 204 19.77 -32.86 11.88
N SER A 205 20.26 -33.66 10.93
CA SER A 205 19.94 -33.46 9.49
C SER A 205 19.77 -34.81 8.79
N ALA A 206 18.55 -35.37 8.85
CA ALA A 206 18.19 -36.52 8.04
C ALA A 206 18.23 -36.14 6.54
N SER A 207 18.65 -37.07 5.69
CA SER A 207 18.68 -36.87 4.24
C SER A 207 17.26 -36.73 3.69
N ASN A 208 16.95 -35.55 3.13
CA ASN A 208 15.63 -35.17 2.64
C ASN A 208 15.26 -35.90 1.33
N SER A 209 14.98 -37.21 1.44
CA SER A 209 14.94 -38.18 0.34
C SER A 209 13.54 -38.81 0.11
N TYR A 210 12.51 -38.27 0.76
CA TYR A 210 11.11 -38.71 0.64
C TYR A 210 10.14 -37.53 0.41
N MET A 211 10.55 -36.56 -0.40
CA MET A 211 9.64 -35.63 -1.06
C MET A 211 9.95 -35.61 -2.55
N GLY A 212 8.91 -35.54 -3.39
CA GLY A 212 9.05 -35.33 -4.83
C GLY A 212 9.68 -33.97 -5.14
N PRO A 213 10.09 -33.71 -6.40
CA PRO A 213 10.59 -32.40 -6.77
C PRO A 213 9.52 -31.34 -6.55
N TRP A 214 9.84 -30.35 -5.72
CA TRP A 214 9.02 -29.15 -5.48
C TRP A 214 8.50 -28.59 -6.82
N PRO A 215 7.22 -28.19 -6.93
CA PRO A 215 6.66 -27.70 -8.19
C PRO A 215 7.53 -26.62 -8.80
N LYS A 216 7.75 -26.70 -10.12
CA LYS A 216 8.69 -25.79 -10.79
C LYS A 216 8.11 -24.38 -10.88
N ASP A 217 9.00 -23.41 -10.72
CA ASP A 217 8.78 -22.04 -11.15
C ASP A 217 7.48 -21.41 -10.62
N VAL A 218 7.23 -21.61 -9.32
CA VAL A 218 6.03 -21.12 -8.63
C VAL A 218 6.03 -19.59 -8.56
N GLY A 219 4.91 -18.98 -8.94
CA GLY A 219 4.72 -17.54 -8.84
C GLY A 219 3.43 -17.03 -9.48
N ILE A 220 3.41 -15.75 -9.85
CA ILE A 220 2.20 -15.08 -10.34
C ILE A 220 1.99 -15.43 -11.83
N ILE A 221 0.86 -16.08 -12.12
CA ILE A 221 0.43 -16.51 -13.46
C ILE A 221 -0.38 -15.40 -14.14
N ALA A 222 -1.41 -14.92 -13.46
CA ALA A 222 -2.31 -13.87 -13.92
C ALA A 222 -2.49 -12.81 -12.84
N MET A 223 -2.74 -11.57 -13.22
CA MET A 223 -3.01 -10.47 -12.31
C MET A 223 -4.06 -9.53 -12.91
N GLU A 224 -5.03 -9.12 -12.09
CA GLU A 224 -6.04 -8.11 -12.45
C GLU A 224 -6.12 -7.07 -11.32
N LEU A 225 -6.46 -5.84 -11.67
CA LEU A 225 -6.56 -4.70 -10.77
C LEU A 225 -7.97 -4.13 -10.86
N TYR A 226 -8.50 -3.66 -9.74
CA TYR A 226 -9.67 -2.78 -9.69
C TYR A 226 -9.32 -1.49 -8.94
N PHE A 227 -9.90 -0.39 -9.41
CA PHE A 227 -9.92 0.91 -8.74
C PHE A 227 -11.26 1.60 -9.06
N PRO A 228 -11.77 2.48 -8.18
CA PRO A 228 -13.04 3.16 -8.40
C PRO A 228 -13.09 3.97 -9.70
N SER A 229 -14.30 4.15 -10.23
CA SER A 229 -14.59 4.89 -11.46
C SER A 229 -14.39 6.41 -11.34
N GLN A 230 -14.08 6.93 -10.15
CA GLN A 230 -13.99 8.37 -9.85
C GLN A 230 -12.68 8.76 -9.16
N TYR A 231 -12.25 10.02 -9.35
CA TYR A 231 -11.09 10.59 -8.67
C TYR A 231 -11.24 12.08 -8.38
N VAL A 232 -10.54 12.56 -7.34
CA VAL A 232 -10.29 13.98 -7.12
C VAL A 232 -8.91 14.36 -7.66
N ASP A 233 -8.80 15.52 -8.31
CA ASP A 233 -7.55 16.03 -8.86
C ASP A 233 -6.71 16.73 -7.78
N GLN A 234 -5.41 16.43 -7.72
CA GLN A 234 -4.54 16.93 -6.65
C GLN A 234 -4.20 18.42 -6.79
N ALA A 235 -4.21 18.98 -8.01
CA ALA A 235 -4.02 20.43 -8.20
C ALA A 235 -5.28 21.22 -7.85
N GLU A 236 -6.46 20.63 -8.00
CA GLU A 236 -7.72 21.20 -7.49
C GLU A 236 -7.80 21.07 -5.95
N LEU A 237 -7.36 19.94 -5.39
CA LEU A 237 -7.29 19.73 -3.94
C LEU A 237 -6.26 20.66 -3.27
N GLU A 238 -5.13 20.97 -3.92
CA GLU A 238 -4.18 21.99 -3.46
C GLU A 238 -4.85 23.38 -3.29
N GLN A 239 -5.75 23.75 -4.21
CA GLN A 239 -6.48 25.02 -4.15
C GLN A 239 -7.56 24.99 -3.05
N PHE A 240 -8.30 23.88 -2.95
CA PHE A 240 -9.37 23.70 -1.95
C PHE A 240 -8.84 23.69 -0.50
N ASP A 241 -7.72 23.01 -0.26
CA ASP A 241 -7.04 22.99 1.06
C ASP A 241 -6.36 24.34 1.41
N GLY A 242 -6.33 25.31 0.49
CA GLY A 242 -5.68 26.61 0.68
C GLY A 242 -4.15 26.51 0.80
N VAL A 243 -3.53 25.55 0.13
CA VAL A 243 -2.08 25.27 0.23
C VAL A 243 -1.30 25.82 -0.97
N LEU A 244 0.03 25.82 -0.86
CA LEU A 244 0.88 26.23 -1.98
C LEU A 244 0.82 25.22 -3.13
N ALA A 245 0.66 25.73 -4.35
CA ALA A 245 0.74 24.93 -5.56
C ALA A 245 2.05 24.13 -5.62
N GLY A 246 1.97 22.86 -6.00
CA GLY A 246 3.09 21.92 -5.97
C GLY A 246 3.22 21.11 -4.68
N LYS A 247 2.48 21.41 -3.60
CA LYS A 247 2.61 20.68 -2.31
C LYS A 247 2.28 19.19 -2.44
N TYR A 248 1.26 18.83 -3.22
CA TYR A 248 0.82 17.45 -3.45
C TYR A 248 1.38 16.94 -4.78
N THR A 249 1.23 17.73 -5.85
CA THR A 249 1.65 17.39 -7.21
C THR A 249 3.16 17.20 -7.38
N VAL A 250 3.99 17.96 -6.65
CA VAL A 250 5.48 17.85 -6.69
C VAL A 250 6.05 17.35 -5.37
N GLY A 251 5.49 17.79 -4.24
CA GLY A 251 5.94 17.46 -2.88
C GLY A 251 5.64 16.01 -2.49
N LEU A 252 4.42 15.53 -2.74
CA LEU A 252 4.05 14.11 -2.63
C LEU A 252 4.30 13.35 -3.94
N GLY A 253 4.21 14.03 -5.09
CA GLY A 253 4.30 13.43 -6.42
C GLY A 253 2.99 12.78 -6.88
N GLN A 254 1.85 13.27 -6.40
CA GLN A 254 0.52 12.71 -6.65
C GLN A 254 -0.28 13.60 -7.62
N ALA A 255 -0.83 13.05 -8.69
CA ALA A 255 -1.63 13.80 -9.67
C ALA A 255 -3.14 13.67 -9.45
N ARG A 256 -3.61 12.46 -9.15
CA ARG A 256 -5.03 12.13 -8.95
C ARG A 256 -5.18 11.13 -7.80
N MET A 257 -6.31 11.16 -7.10
CA MET A 257 -6.62 10.25 -5.99
C MET A 257 -8.00 9.64 -6.21
N GLY A 258 -8.06 8.32 -6.41
CA GLY A 258 -9.31 7.58 -6.55
C GLY A 258 -9.96 7.35 -5.19
N PHE A 259 -11.29 7.33 -5.13
CA PHE A 259 -12.02 7.12 -3.88
C PHE A 259 -13.34 6.37 -4.13
N CYS A 260 -13.74 5.57 -3.15
CA CYS A 260 -15.01 4.85 -3.15
C CYS A 260 -16.16 5.77 -2.71
N SER A 261 -17.35 5.56 -3.28
CA SER A 261 -18.59 6.12 -2.73
C SER A 261 -19.11 5.29 -1.53
N ASP A 262 -20.35 5.54 -1.12
CA ASP A 262 -21.11 4.68 -0.20
C ASP A 262 -21.55 3.35 -0.84
N CYS A 263 -21.42 3.20 -2.16
CA CYS A 263 -21.74 1.97 -2.90
C CYS A 263 -20.58 0.95 -2.90
N GLU A 264 -19.36 1.36 -2.52
CA GLU A 264 -18.16 0.53 -2.60
C GLU A 264 -17.55 0.30 -1.21
N ASP A 265 -17.34 -0.98 -0.85
CA ASP A 265 -16.65 -1.41 0.36
C ASP A 265 -15.62 -2.50 0.04
N ILE A 266 -14.83 -2.91 1.04
CA ILE A 266 -13.76 -3.91 0.87
C ILE A 266 -14.26 -5.21 0.21
N ASN A 267 -15.45 -5.69 0.56
CA ASN A 267 -16.00 -6.90 -0.05
C ASN A 267 -16.33 -6.65 -1.52
N SER A 268 -16.95 -5.50 -1.84
CA SER A 268 -17.34 -5.15 -3.21
C SER A 268 -16.12 -4.94 -4.12
N LEU A 269 -15.03 -4.33 -3.61
CA LEU A 269 -13.74 -4.24 -4.31
C LEU A 269 -13.14 -5.63 -4.58
N CYS A 270 -13.12 -6.51 -3.57
CA CYS A 270 -12.56 -7.85 -3.68
C CYS A 270 -13.39 -8.76 -4.60
N LEU A 271 -14.72 -8.75 -4.50
CA LEU A 271 -15.64 -9.45 -5.40
C LEU A 271 -15.41 -9.01 -6.85
N THR A 272 -15.28 -7.70 -7.10
CA THR A 272 -15.05 -7.15 -8.44
C THR A 272 -13.76 -7.66 -9.06
N VAL A 273 -12.63 -7.56 -8.35
CA VAL A 273 -11.33 -7.93 -8.92
C VAL A 273 -11.17 -9.45 -9.08
N VAL A 274 -11.76 -10.26 -8.20
CA VAL A 274 -11.81 -11.72 -8.35
C VAL A 274 -12.67 -12.12 -9.55
N HIS A 275 -13.92 -11.67 -9.61
CA HIS A 275 -14.85 -12.04 -10.68
C HIS A 275 -14.28 -11.67 -12.06
N ARG A 276 -13.70 -10.46 -12.18
CA ARG A 276 -13.04 -9.99 -13.40
C ARG A 276 -11.80 -10.82 -13.77
N LEU A 277 -11.00 -11.26 -12.80
CA LEU A 277 -9.84 -12.14 -13.05
C LEU A 277 -10.30 -13.48 -13.61
N MET A 278 -11.34 -14.09 -13.02
CA MET A 278 -11.84 -15.40 -13.44
C MET A 278 -12.41 -15.36 -14.86
N GLU A 279 -13.29 -14.38 -15.16
CA GLU A 279 -13.84 -14.15 -16.51
C GLU A 279 -12.73 -13.94 -17.56
N ARG A 280 -11.83 -12.98 -17.32
CA ARG A 280 -10.80 -12.56 -18.29
C ARG A 280 -9.79 -13.67 -18.61
N ASN A 281 -9.62 -14.64 -17.74
CA ASN A 281 -8.71 -15.78 -17.93
C ASN A 281 -9.44 -17.10 -18.26
N GLY A 282 -10.78 -17.09 -18.35
CA GLY A 282 -11.58 -18.29 -18.66
C GLY A 282 -11.47 -19.41 -17.62
N LEU A 283 -11.31 -19.06 -16.34
CA LEU A 283 -11.04 -20.02 -15.26
C LEU A 283 -12.35 -20.54 -14.65
N SER A 284 -12.46 -21.87 -14.45
CA SER A 284 -13.49 -22.40 -13.54
C SER A 284 -13.13 -22.07 -12.09
N TYR A 285 -14.14 -21.78 -11.28
CA TYR A 285 -14.01 -21.66 -9.82
C TYR A 285 -13.50 -22.95 -9.17
N ASP A 286 -13.71 -24.13 -9.78
CA ASP A 286 -13.13 -25.42 -9.35
C ASP A 286 -11.60 -25.45 -9.36
N SER A 287 -10.97 -24.61 -10.22
CA SER A 287 -9.52 -24.62 -10.43
C SER A 287 -8.71 -23.98 -9.30
N VAL A 288 -9.37 -23.52 -8.24
CA VAL A 288 -8.74 -22.82 -7.10
C VAL A 288 -8.88 -23.68 -5.84
N GLY A 289 -7.75 -24.04 -5.21
CA GLY A 289 -7.69 -24.79 -3.95
C GLY A 289 -7.34 -23.94 -2.73
N ARG A 290 -6.88 -22.70 -2.93
CA ARG A 290 -6.67 -21.70 -1.88
C ARG A 290 -7.15 -20.32 -2.32
N LEU A 291 -7.82 -19.60 -1.42
CA LEU A 291 -8.17 -18.19 -1.57
C LEU A 291 -7.81 -17.46 -0.27
N GLU A 292 -6.94 -16.45 -0.34
CA GLU A 292 -6.49 -15.69 0.85
C GLU A 292 -6.48 -14.18 0.59
N VAL A 293 -7.00 -13.40 1.54
CA VAL A 293 -7.17 -11.94 1.41
C VAL A 293 -6.22 -11.18 2.33
N GLY A 294 -5.43 -10.27 1.78
CA GLY A 294 -4.71 -9.25 2.52
C GLY A 294 -5.48 -7.93 2.58
N THR A 295 -5.78 -7.42 3.77
CA THR A 295 -6.45 -6.11 3.93
C THR A 295 -6.15 -5.50 5.30
N GLU A 296 -6.26 -4.17 5.41
CA GLU A 296 -6.37 -3.42 6.67
C GLU A 296 -7.67 -2.60 6.79
N THR A 297 -8.63 -2.86 5.90
CA THR A 297 -9.96 -2.19 5.83
C THR A 297 -11.00 -3.08 6.49
N ILE A 298 -11.05 -3.05 7.83
CA ILE A 298 -11.82 -3.98 8.65
C ILE A 298 -13.27 -3.49 8.83
N ILE A 299 -14.24 -4.23 8.28
CA ILE A 299 -15.69 -3.97 8.44
C ILE A 299 -16.43 -5.01 9.30
N ASP A 300 -15.80 -6.14 9.60
CA ASP A 300 -16.22 -7.12 10.61
C ASP A 300 -14.96 -7.59 11.36
N LYS A 301 -15.07 -7.91 12.65
CA LYS A 301 -13.94 -8.29 13.52
C LYS A 301 -13.72 -9.81 13.62
N SER A 302 -14.53 -10.61 12.94
CA SER A 302 -14.53 -12.08 12.99
C SER A 302 -14.86 -12.73 11.64
N LYS A 303 -15.79 -12.15 10.86
CA LYS A 303 -16.11 -12.64 9.51
C LYS A 303 -15.11 -12.07 8.48
N SER A 304 -14.27 -12.94 7.95
CA SER A 304 -13.29 -12.63 6.92
C SER A 304 -13.93 -12.31 5.56
N VAL A 305 -13.35 -11.34 4.84
CA VAL A 305 -13.64 -10.98 3.44
C VAL A 305 -13.57 -12.22 2.55
N LYS A 306 -12.63 -13.14 2.80
CA LYS A 306 -12.56 -14.47 2.15
C LYS A 306 -13.92 -15.18 2.13
N THR A 307 -14.65 -15.18 3.26
CA THR A 307 -15.98 -15.82 3.38
C THR A 307 -17.14 -15.00 2.80
N VAL A 308 -16.85 -13.85 2.18
CA VAL A 308 -17.80 -13.11 1.34
C VAL A 308 -17.51 -13.38 -0.14
N ILE A 309 -16.23 -13.51 -0.52
CA ILE A 309 -15.82 -13.91 -1.86
C ILE A 309 -16.29 -15.34 -2.20
N MET A 310 -16.43 -16.24 -1.22
CA MET A 310 -16.95 -17.61 -1.44
C MET A 310 -18.32 -17.65 -2.15
N GLN A 311 -19.14 -16.59 -2.11
CA GLN A 311 -20.38 -16.51 -2.88
C GLN A 311 -20.17 -16.68 -4.40
N LEU A 312 -18.98 -16.31 -4.91
CA LEU A 312 -18.62 -16.53 -6.33
C LEU A 312 -18.35 -18.00 -6.67
N PHE A 313 -18.18 -18.85 -5.66
CA PHE A 313 -17.88 -20.27 -5.80
C PHE A 313 -19.11 -21.17 -5.55
N GLU A 314 -20.19 -20.64 -4.97
CA GLU A 314 -21.36 -21.42 -4.54
C GLU A 314 -21.99 -22.21 -5.70
N ASP A 315 -22.19 -21.58 -6.87
CA ASP A 315 -22.76 -22.23 -8.07
C ASP A 315 -21.88 -23.36 -8.65
N SER A 316 -20.56 -23.36 -8.37
CA SER A 316 -19.65 -24.45 -8.76
C SER A 316 -19.65 -25.62 -7.77
N GLY A 317 -20.12 -25.39 -6.54
CA GLY A 317 -19.97 -26.33 -5.43
C GLY A 317 -18.56 -26.40 -4.83
N ASN A 318 -17.55 -25.73 -5.39
CA ASN A 318 -16.18 -25.72 -4.87
C ASN A 318 -16.08 -24.94 -3.54
N THR A 319 -16.36 -25.66 -2.45
CA THR A 319 -16.32 -25.16 -1.07
C THR A 319 -15.05 -25.57 -0.32
N ASP A 320 -14.34 -26.60 -0.80
CA ASP A 320 -13.03 -27.02 -0.27
C ASP A 320 -11.91 -26.14 -0.81
N VAL A 321 -11.81 -24.94 -0.25
CA VAL A 321 -10.84 -23.91 -0.63
C VAL A 321 -10.17 -23.37 0.63
N GLU A 322 -8.87 -23.63 0.80
CA GLU A 322 -8.09 -23.14 1.94
C GLU A 322 -7.99 -21.60 2.00
N GLY A 323 -7.54 -21.07 3.14
CA GLY A 323 -7.24 -19.63 3.32
C GLY A 323 -8.37 -18.82 3.96
N VAL A 324 -7.99 -17.63 4.47
CA VAL A 324 -8.81 -16.68 5.24
C VAL A 324 -8.33 -15.24 4.96
N ASP A 325 -8.50 -14.30 5.89
CA ASP A 325 -7.89 -12.96 5.81
C ASP A 325 -6.57 -12.90 6.61
N THR A 326 -5.66 -12.01 6.22
CA THR A 326 -4.39 -11.76 6.92
C THR A 326 -4.02 -10.27 6.90
N THR A 327 -3.62 -9.73 8.06
CA THR A 327 -3.54 -8.28 8.30
C THR A 327 -2.30 -7.89 9.10
N ASN A 328 -1.48 -7.01 8.53
CA ASN A 328 -0.57 -6.11 9.27
C ASN A 328 -0.41 -4.84 8.43
N ALA A 329 -1.38 -3.92 8.52
CA ALA A 329 -1.46 -2.75 7.65
C ALA A 329 -1.26 -3.14 6.16
N CYS A 330 -0.65 -2.25 5.37
CA CYS A 330 -0.27 -2.45 3.97
C CYS A 330 0.56 -3.72 3.64
N TYR A 331 1.04 -4.49 4.63
CA TYR A 331 1.80 -5.73 4.39
C TYR A 331 0.90 -6.97 4.14
N GLY A 332 -0.40 -6.91 4.48
CA GLY A 332 -1.33 -8.04 4.42
C GLY A 332 -1.31 -8.81 3.08
N GLY A 333 -1.36 -8.10 1.95
CA GLY A 333 -1.32 -8.72 0.61
C GLY A 333 -0.03 -9.51 0.34
N THR A 334 1.10 -9.12 0.96
CA THR A 334 2.37 -9.84 0.85
C THR A 334 2.44 -11.04 1.78
N ALA A 335 1.79 -10.99 2.95
CA ALA A 335 1.58 -12.17 3.79
C ALA A 335 0.75 -13.23 3.05
N ALA A 336 -0.39 -12.83 2.47
CA ALA A 336 -1.25 -13.72 1.68
C ALA A 336 -0.50 -14.33 0.47
N LEU A 337 0.27 -13.51 -0.25
CA LEU A 337 1.07 -13.97 -1.39
C LEU A 337 2.17 -14.97 -0.98
N PHE A 338 2.85 -14.76 0.14
CA PHE A 338 3.82 -15.72 0.65
C PHE A 338 3.15 -17.00 1.15
N ASN A 339 1.99 -16.93 1.78
CA ASN A 339 1.22 -18.08 2.22
C ASN A 339 0.73 -18.93 1.04
N ALA A 340 0.25 -18.29 -0.04
CA ALA A 340 -0.11 -18.96 -1.28
C ALA A 340 1.06 -19.69 -1.94
N VAL A 341 2.22 -19.02 -2.10
CA VAL A 341 3.43 -19.68 -2.64
C VAL A 341 3.88 -20.83 -1.75
N ASN A 342 3.88 -20.66 -0.42
CA ASN A 342 4.23 -21.72 0.53
C ASN A 342 3.27 -22.91 0.44
N TRP A 343 1.97 -22.67 0.21
CA TRP A 343 0.95 -23.71 0.08
C TRP A 343 1.11 -24.50 -1.21
N VAL A 344 1.31 -23.84 -2.36
CA VAL A 344 1.64 -24.51 -3.64
C VAL A 344 2.94 -25.32 -3.51
N GLU A 345 3.91 -24.82 -2.74
CA GLU A 345 5.17 -25.54 -2.46
C GLU A 345 5.02 -26.65 -1.39
N SER A 346 3.86 -26.84 -0.76
CA SER A 346 3.69 -27.76 0.38
C SER A 346 3.23 -29.17 -0.01
N SER A 347 3.33 -30.10 0.96
CA SER A 347 2.71 -31.44 0.87
C SER A 347 1.18 -31.43 0.91
N SER A 348 0.55 -30.28 1.19
CA SER A 348 -0.91 -30.09 1.15
C SER A 348 -1.40 -29.53 -0.20
N TRP A 349 -0.51 -29.32 -1.17
CA TRP A 349 -0.91 -28.87 -2.50
C TRP A 349 -1.65 -29.98 -3.25
N ASP A 350 -2.83 -29.66 -3.75
CA ASP A 350 -3.77 -30.55 -4.43
C ASP A 350 -3.70 -30.46 -5.97
N GLY A 351 -2.79 -29.64 -6.50
CA GLY A 351 -2.65 -29.37 -7.94
C GLY A 351 -3.41 -28.14 -8.43
N ARG A 352 -4.32 -27.56 -7.63
CA ARG A 352 -5.12 -26.37 -7.99
C ARG A 352 -4.34 -25.08 -7.78
N TYR A 353 -4.84 -23.98 -8.34
CA TYR A 353 -4.27 -22.65 -8.14
C TYR A 353 -4.53 -22.11 -6.72
N ALA A 354 -3.66 -21.21 -6.28
CA ALA A 354 -3.95 -20.31 -5.17
C ALA A 354 -4.33 -18.92 -5.71
N LEU A 355 -5.41 -18.34 -5.21
CA LEU A 355 -5.87 -16.99 -5.55
C LEU A 355 -5.60 -16.05 -4.38
N VAL A 356 -4.79 -15.02 -4.63
CA VAL A 356 -4.41 -14.02 -3.63
C VAL A 356 -5.12 -12.72 -3.96
N VAL A 357 -5.81 -12.15 -2.98
CA VAL A 357 -6.48 -10.85 -3.13
C VAL A 357 -5.84 -9.87 -2.15
N ALA A 358 -5.45 -8.69 -2.63
CA ALA A 358 -5.11 -7.55 -1.78
C ALA A 358 -6.15 -6.46 -2.03
N GLY A 359 -6.77 -5.89 -1.01
CA GLY A 359 -7.87 -4.93 -1.17
C GLY A 359 -7.95 -3.96 0.00
N ASP A 360 -8.21 -2.68 -0.25
CA ASP A 360 -8.26 -1.66 0.79
C ASP A 360 -8.89 -0.32 0.32
N ILE A 361 -9.37 0.45 1.31
CA ILE A 361 -9.84 1.83 1.16
C ILE A 361 -9.04 2.72 2.12
N ALA A 362 -8.15 3.56 1.58
CA ALA A 362 -7.25 4.41 2.34
C ALA A 362 -7.82 5.81 2.51
N VAL A 363 -8.54 6.03 3.62
CA VAL A 363 -9.11 7.32 4.00
C VAL A 363 -8.46 7.91 5.25
N TYR A 364 -8.45 9.24 5.33
CA TYR A 364 -7.86 9.99 6.44
C TYR A 364 -8.73 11.20 6.82
N ALA A 365 -8.71 11.52 8.11
CA ALA A 365 -9.28 12.75 8.65
C ALA A 365 -8.70 14.01 7.97
N THR A 366 -9.46 15.11 8.01
CA THR A 366 -9.06 16.39 7.41
C THR A 366 -7.71 16.85 7.94
N GLY A 367 -6.71 16.94 7.06
CA GLY A 367 -5.33 17.26 7.42
C GLY A 367 -4.33 16.79 6.36
N SER A 368 -3.03 16.88 6.67
CA SER A 368 -1.95 16.64 5.70
C SER A 368 -1.82 15.21 5.18
N ALA A 369 -2.56 14.24 5.72
CA ALA A 369 -2.59 12.85 5.25
C ALA A 369 -3.77 12.55 4.29
N ARG A 370 -4.82 13.39 4.25
CA ARG A 370 -5.95 13.22 3.30
C ARG A 370 -5.51 13.17 1.83
N PRO A 371 -4.52 13.95 1.35
CA PRO A 371 -4.01 13.86 -0.03
C PRO A 371 -3.19 12.60 -0.34
N THR A 372 -2.89 11.75 0.66
CA THR A 372 -2.22 10.45 0.49
C THR A 372 -3.17 9.26 0.68
N GLY A 373 -4.48 9.49 0.54
CA GLY A 373 -5.48 8.42 0.43
C GLY A 373 -5.49 7.74 -0.94
N GLY A 374 -6.49 6.90 -1.16
CA GLY A 374 -6.72 6.13 -2.40
C GLY A 374 -7.61 4.91 -2.13
N ALA A 375 -7.98 4.14 -3.16
CA ALA A 375 -8.74 2.90 -2.99
C ALA A 375 -8.54 1.94 -4.17
N GLY A 376 -8.61 0.64 -3.92
CA GLY A 376 -8.56 -0.39 -4.98
C GLY A 376 -8.29 -1.79 -4.46
N ALA A 377 -8.23 -2.75 -5.37
CA ALA A 377 -7.90 -4.14 -5.08
C ALA A 377 -7.13 -4.80 -6.23
N VAL A 378 -6.28 -5.78 -5.93
CA VAL A 378 -5.56 -6.62 -6.90
C VAL A 378 -5.88 -8.08 -6.60
N ALA A 379 -6.20 -8.85 -7.64
CA ALA A 379 -6.19 -10.32 -7.57
C ALA A 379 -4.96 -10.85 -8.33
N MET A 380 -4.31 -11.88 -7.78
CA MET A 380 -3.16 -12.58 -8.36
C MET A 380 -3.42 -14.09 -8.32
N LEU A 381 -3.39 -14.74 -9.47
CA LEU A 381 -3.39 -16.20 -9.58
C LEU A 381 -1.97 -16.72 -9.39
N VAL A 382 -1.78 -17.68 -8.50
CA VAL A 382 -0.49 -18.25 -8.11
C VAL A 382 -0.47 -19.75 -8.38
N GLY A 383 0.62 -20.22 -9.02
CA GLY A 383 0.81 -21.63 -9.36
C GLY A 383 2.20 -21.89 -9.96
N PRO A 384 2.48 -23.12 -10.40
CA PRO A 384 3.74 -23.50 -11.06
C PRO A 384 3.87 -22.93 -12.48
N ASN A 385 5.10 -22.96 -13.01
CA ASN A 385 5.45 -22.55 -14.38
C ASN A 385 5.05 -21.09 -14.71
N ALA A 386 5.17 -20.20 -13.72
CA ALA A 386 4.70 -18.82 -13.82
C ALA A 386 5.61 -17.93 -14.68
N PRO A 387 5.06 -16.88 -15.35
CA PRO A 387 5.86 -15.83 -15.98
C PRO A 387 6.63 -14.98 -14.97
N LEU A 388 6.16 -14.86 -13.71
CA LEU A 388 6.80 -14.13 -12.62
C LEU A 388 7.12 -15.07 -11.45
N VAL A 389 8.25 -15.77 -11.55
CA VAL A 389 8.71 -16.82 -10.63
C VAL A 389 9.32 -16.23 -9.36
N PHE A 390 9.03 -16.76 -8.18
CA PHE A 390 9.72 -16.35 -6.96
C PHE A 390 11.15 -16.89 -6.90
N GLU A 391 12.15 -16.02 -6.70
CA GLU A 391 13.51 -16.50 -6.47
C GLU A 391 13.62 -17.12 -5.06
N ARG A 392 13.63 -18.46 -5.03
CA ARG A 392 13.55 -19.27 -3.81
C ARG A 392 14.61 -18.86 -2.77
N GLY A 393 14.19 -18.72 -1.52
CA GLY A 393 15.03 -18.31 -0.39
C GLY A 393 15.28 -16.80 -0.24
N LEU A 394 15.07 -15.98 -1.28
CA LEU A 394 15.41 -14.54 -1.30
C LEU A 394 14.38 -13.60 -0.66
N ARG A 395 13.48 -14.10 0.19
CA ARG A 395 12.63 -13.25 1.05
C ARG A 395 13.44 -12.69 2.22
N ALA A 396 13.61 -11.38 2.30
CA ALA A 396 14.40 -10.68 3.30
C ALA A 396 13.53 -9.77 4.17
N THR A 397 13.14 -10.28 5.33
CA THR A 397 12.09 -9.72 6.19
C THR A 397 12.65 -8.95 7.38
N HIS A 398 12.02 -7.83 7.74
CA HIS A 398 12.18 -7.18 9.04
C HIS A 398 10.81 -6.88 9.66
N MET A 399 10.61 -7.35 10.89
CA MET A 399 9.48 -7.00 11.75
C MET A 399 10.01 -6.39 13.04
N LYS A 400 9.33 -5.36 13.57
CA LYS A 400 9.72 -4.64 14.79
C LYS A 400 8.50 -3.91 15.35
N HIS A 401 8.28 -3.97 16.65
CA HIS A 401 7.19 -3.20 17.28
C HIS A 401 7.43 -1.68 17.16
N ALA A 402 6.44 -0.98 16.61
CA ALA A 402 6.38 0.47 16.44
C ALA A 402 4.92 0.97 16.58
N TYR A 403 4.77 2.29 16.75
CA TYR A 403 3.48 3.00 16.75
C TYR A 403 3.51 4.14 15.73
N ASP A 404 3.97 3.83 14.51
CA ASP A 404 4.19 4.79 13.43
C ASP A 404 2.90 5.14 12.66
N PHE A 405 2.07 4.13 12.42
CA PHE A 405 0.69 4.24 11.93
C PHE A 405 -0.10 3.04 12.48
N TYR A 406 -1.29 3.28 13.02
CA TYR A 406 -2.14 2.23 13.60
C TYR A 406 -3.61 2.69 13.69
N LYS A 407 -4.56 1.75 13.73
CA LYS A 407 -6.01 2.01 13.89
C LYS A 407 -6.49 1.54 15.27
N PRO A 408 -6.30 2.32 16.36
CA PRO A 408 -6.67 1.92 17.72
C PRO A 408 -8.15 2.18 18.06
N ASP A 409 -8.79 3.13 17.36
CA ASP A 409 -10.18 3.49 17.57
C ASP A 409 -11.07 2.67 16.64
N LEU A 410 -11.75 1.66 17.20
CA LEU A 410 -12.68 0.81 16.46
C LEU A 410 -13.99 1.53 16.08
N MET A 411 -14.17 2.79 16.47
CA MET A 411 -15.28 3.65 16.05
C MET A 411 -14.90 4.58 14.89
N SER A 412 -13.67 4.52 14.35
CA SER A 412 -13.26 5.33 13.19
C SER A 412 -12.47 4.53 12.17
N GLU A 413 -12.72 4.78 10.88
CA GLU A 413 -11.90 4.26 9.78
C GLU A 413 -10.51 4.96 9.74
N TYR A 414 -10.39 6.13 10.37
CA TYR A 414 -9.19 6.97 10.32
C TYR A 414 -8.06 6.46 11.24
N PRO A 415 -6.83 6.31 10.72
CA PRO A 415 -5.68 5.88 11.51
C PRO A 415 -5.09 7.01 12.39
N VAL A 416 -4.48 6.62 13.51
CA VAL A 416 -3.51 7.44 14.25
C VAL A 416 -2.15 7.31 13.56
N VAL A 417 -1.54 8.44 13.20
CA VAL A 417 -0.31 8.48 12.37
C VAL A 417 0.70 9.46 12.95
N ASP A 418 1.92 9.00 13.21
CA ASP A 418 3.09 9.89 13.33
C ASP A 418 3.77 9.95 11.96
N GLY A 419 3.52 11.04 11.24
CA GLY A 419 4.04 11.28 9.89
C GLY A 419 5.56 11.46 9.80
N LYS A 420 6.28 11.60 10.93
CA LYS A 420 7.75 11.50 10.95
C LYS A 420 8.18 10.07 11.21
N LEU A 421 7.66 9.44 12.26
CA LEU A 421 8.07 8.10 12.67
C LEU A 421 7.78 7.05 11.59
N SER A 422 6.70 7.20 10.82
CA SER A 422 6.37 6.32 9.67
C SER A 422 7.40 6.39 8.54
N ILE A 423 7.97 7.57 8.24
CA ILE A 423 9.07 7.69 7.27
C ILE A 423 10.35 7.05 7.84
N GLU A 424 10.62 7.22 9.14
CA GLU A 424 11.78 6.64 9.83
C GLU A 424 11.69 5.09 9.88
N CYS A 425 10.52 4.54 10.21
CA CYS A 425 10.25 3.11 10.22
C CYS A 425 10.28 2.51 8.81
N TYR A 426 9.70 3.16 7.80
CA TYR A 426 9.76 2.72 6.41
C TYR A 426 11.21 2.63 5.90
N LEU A 427 12.02 3.69 6.10
CA LEU A 427 13.40 3.71 5.60
C LEU A 427 14.33 2.77 6.37
N SER A 428 14.19 2.66 7.70
CA SER A 428 14.96 1.69 8.50
C SER A 428 14.56 0.23 8.20
N ALA A 429 13.29 -0.02 7.88
CA ALA A 429 12.83 -1.30 7.36
C ALA A 429 13.45 -1.62 5.99
N LEU A 430 13.52 -0.63 5.09
CA LEU A 430 14.15 -0.78 3.77
C LEU A 430 15.65 -1.12 3.88
N ASP A 431 16.40 -0.37 4.71
CA ASP A 431 17.83 -0.65 4.98
C ASP A 431 18.03 -2.09 5.46
N ARG A 432 17.25 -2.52 6.46
CA ARG A 432 17.40 -3.84 7.06
C ARG A 432 17.00 -4.96 6.11
N CYS A 433 15.90 -4.78 5.36
CA CYS A 433 15.48 -5.75 4.35
C CYS A 433 16.51 -5.85 3.21
N TYR A 434 17.07 -4.74 2.75
CA TYR A 434 18.11 -4.75 1.70
C TYR A 434 19.43 -5.38 2.17
N SER A 435 19.87 -5.08 3.39
CA SER A 435 21.02 -5.74 4.02
C SER A 435 20.84 -7.27 4.08
N VAL A 436 19.68 -7.74 4.57
CA VAL A 436 19.38 -9.19 4.64
C VAL A 436 19.24 -9.81 3.24
N TYR A 437 18.68 -9.09 2.27
CA TYR A 437 18.55 -9.55 0.89
C TYR A 437 19.91 -9.74 0.23
N ARG A 438 20.78 -8.73 0.29
CA ARG A 438 22.15 -8.79 -0.28
C ARG A 438 22.93 -9.96 0.31
N ASN A 439 22.87 -10.16 1.62
CA ASN A 439 23.52 -11.30 2.29
C ASN A 439 22.97 -12.66 1.80
N LYS A 440 21.66 -12.76 1.54
CA LYS A 440 21.03 -13.99 1.02
C LYS A 440 21.41 -14.30 -0.42
N VAL A 441 21.47 -13.28 -1.30
CA VAL A 441 21.94 -13.46 -2.69
C VAL A 441 23.43 -13.80 -2.71
N GLN A 442 24.25 -13.10 -1.92
CA GLN A 442 25.68 -13.38 -1.82
C GLN A 442 25.94 -14.82 -1.40
N ALA A 443 25.20 -15.33 -0.42
CA ALA A 443 25.31 -16.71 0.05
C ALA A 443 24.77 -17.76 -0.95
N GLN A 444 23.90 -17.39 -1.90
CA GLN A 444 23.57 -18.24 -3.05
C GLN A 444 24.72 -18.25 -4.04
N TRP A 445 25.09 -17.08 -4.56
CA TRP A 445 26.16 -16.91 -5.54
C TRP A 445 27.50 -17.53 -5.12
N GLN A 446 27.88 -17.46 -3.85
CA GLN A 446 29.09 -18.11 -3.34
C GLN A 446 29.05 -19.64 -3.41
N ARG A 447 27.87 -20.27 -3.30
CA ARG A 447 27.71 -21.72 -3.56
C ARG A 447 27.73 -22.04 -5.04
N ASP A 448 27.29 -21.10 -5.87
CA ASP A 448 27.28 -21.18 -7.32
C ASP A 448 28.64 -20.76 -7.96
N GLY A 449 29.68 -20.55 -7.14
CA GLY A 449 31.04 -20.22 -7.57
C GLY A 449 31.30 -18.74 -7.94
N SER A 450 30.37 -17.83 -7.62
CA SER A 450 30.45 -16.41 -7.95
C SER A 450 30.77 -15.53 -6.74
N GLU A 451 31.86 -14.78 -6.83
CA GLU A 451 32.27 -13.76 -5.86
C GLU A 451 31.62 -12.38 -6.10
N LYS A 452 30.73 -12.25 -7.10
CA LYS A 452 30.07 -10.97 -7.41
C LYS A 452 29.34 -10.42 -6.18
N ARG A 453 29.47 -9.12 -5.93
CA ARG A 453 28.67 -8.40 -4.92
C ARG A 453 27.36 -7.89 -5.52
N PHE A 454 26.27 -8.01 -4.77
CA PHE A 454 24.96 -7.53 -5.19
C PHE A 454 24.83 -6.00 -5.04
N SER A 455 24.35 -5.32 -6.10
CA SER A 455 24.01 -3.89 -6.09
C SER A 455 22.65 -3.60 -6.75
N LEU A 456 22.24 -2.32 -6.78
CA LEU A 456 21.11 -1.82 -7.57
C LEU A 456 21.18 -2.16 -9.07
N GLU A 457 22.34 -2.53 -9.59
CA GLU A 457 22.51 -2.95 -10.99
C GLU A 457 21.96 -4.37 -11.24
N ASP A 458 21.95 -5.23 -10.22
CA ASP A 458 21.49 -6.62 -10.27
C ASP A 458 19.98 -6.82 -10.23
N PHE A 459 19.22 -5.73 -10.06
CA PHE A 459 17.80 -5.65 -10.34
C PHE A 459 17.58 -5.08 -11.74
N GLY A 460 16.78 -5.74 -12.57
CA GLY A 460 16.25 -5.12 -13.78
C GLY A 460 15.33 -3.94 -13.42
N PHE A 461 14.35 -4.22 -12.56
CA PHE A 461 13.41 -3.25 -12.02
C PHE A 461 13.27 -3.35 -10.51
N LEU A 462 12.80 -2.28 -9.87
CA LEU A 462 12.52 -2.18 -8.45
C LEU A 462 11.15 -1.54 -8.21
N VAL A 463 10.29 -2.29 -7.54
CA VAL A 463 8.91 -1.97 -7.19
C VAL A 463 8.82 -1.84 -5.66
N PHE A 464 8.04 -0.87 -5.18
CA PHE A 464 7.90 -0.55 -3.77
C PHE A 464 6.42 -0.39 -3.40
N HIS A 465 6.06 -0.66 -2.14
CA HIS A 465 4.85 -0.11 -1.54
C HIS A 465 4.92 1.43 -1.64
N SER A 466 3.89 2.06 -2.21
CA SER A 466 3.89 3.49 -2.50
C SER A 466 2.74 4.20 -1.77
N PRO A 467 3.01 4.77 -0.57
CA PRO A 467 2.11 5.73 0.07
C PRO A 467 1.97 7.02 -0.76
N TYR A 468 3.05 7.43 -1.43
CA TYR A 468 3.10 8.53 -2.38
C TYR A 468 4.44 8.48 -3.14
N CYS A 469 4.42 8.90 -4.41
CA CYS A 469 5.53 8.69 -5.34
C CYS A 469 6.87 9.30 -4.87
N LYS A 470 6.86 10.40 -4.10
CA LYS A 470 8.09 11.01 -3.55
C LYS A 470 8.80 10.10 -2.56
N LEU A 471 8.09 9.28 -1.76
CA LEU A 471 8.73 8.34 -0.84
C LEU A 471 9.43 7.22 -1.62
N VAL A 472 8.86 6.75 -2.73
CA VAL A 472 9.50 5.76 -3.60
C VAL A 472 10.75 6.33 -4.29
N GLN A 473 10.73 7.59 -4.72
CA GLN A 473 11.94 8.25 -5.25
C GLN A 473 13.05 8.33 -4.19
N LYS A 474 12.71 8.63 -2.92
CA LYS A 474 13.64 8.58 -1.79
C LYS A 474 14.10 7.16 -1.45
N SER A 475 13.24 6.16 -1.66
CA SER A 475 13.54 4.75 -1.39
C SER A 475 14.69 4.25 -2.26
N LEU A 476 14.66 4.52 -3.57
CA LEU A 476 15.75 4.11 -4.45
C LEU A 476 17.06 4.86 -4.15
N ALA A 477 16.98 6.16 -3.85
CA ALA A 477 18.13 6.95 -3.38
C ALA A 477 18.73 6.36 -2.08
N ARG A 478 17.88 5.87 -1.17
CA ARG A 478 18.31 5.21 0.07
C ARG A 478 18.98 3.86 -0.18
N LEU A 479 18.52 3.08 -1.16
CA LEU A 479 19.23 1.87 -1.60
C LEU A 479 20.60 2.20 -2.21
N MET A 480 20.72 3.31 -2.95
CA MET A 480 22.00 3.78 -3.51
C MET A 480 23.00 4.20 -2.41
N LEU A 481 22.52 4.82 -1.32
CA LEU A 481 23.34 5.06 -0.12
C LEU A 481 23.79 3.75 0.54
N ASN A 482 22.90 2.74 0.62
CA ASN A 482 23.24 1.43 1.16
C ASN A 482 24.30 0.69 0.33
N ASP A 483 24.30 0.87 -0.99
CA ASP A 483 25.36 0.37 -1.87
C ASP A 483 26.67 1.14 -1.65
N PHE A 484 26.63 2.47 -1.76
CA PHE A 484 27.79 3.35 -1.55
C PHE A 484 28.55 3.07 -0.26
N LEU A 485 27.85 3.04 0.89
CA LEU A 485 28.48 2.82 2.19
C LEU A 485 29.06 1.40 2.35
N SER A 486 28.42 0.40 1.73
CA SER A 486 28.84 -1.01 1.76
C SER A 486 29.97 -1.36 0.79
N HIS A 487 30.17 -0.54 -0.25
CA HIS A 487 31.29 -0.69 -1.16
C HIS A 487 32.56 -0.26 -0.42
N PRO A 488 33.68 -1.02 -0.47
CA PRO A 488 34.87 -0.67 0.28
C PRO A 488 35.48 0.65 -0.23
N ASN A 489 35.81 0.67 -1.53
CA ASN A 489 36.41 1.80 -2.23
C ASN A 489 35.47 2.20 -3.40
N PRO A 490 34.36 2.91 -3.15
CA PRO A 490 33.48 3.39 -4.23
C PRO A 490 34.24 4.41 -5.10
N ASN A 491 34.03 4.36 -6.43
CA ASN A 491 34.57 5.39 -7.32
C ASN A 491 33.73 6.67 -7.17
N THR A 492 34.32 7.68 -6.53
CA THR A 492 33.72 9.00 -6.26
C THR A 492 34.27 10.11 -7.16
N GLU A 493 35.29 9.83 -7.98
CA GLU A 493 35.73 10.74 -9.02
C GLU A 493 34.77 10.68 -10.21
N THR A 494 34.43 9.46 -10.66
CA THR A 494 33.68 9.21 -11.89
C THR A 494 32.62 8.11 -11.72
N GLY A 495 31.60 8.11 -12.60
CA GLY A 495 30.51 7.12 -12.55
C GLY A 495 29.47 7.40 -11.47
N LEU A 496 28.81 6.34 -10.98
CA LEU A 496 27.59 6.42 -10.18
C LEU A 496 27.70 7.21 -8.87
N PHE A 497 28.84 7.17 -8.18
CA PHE A 497 29.02 7.85 -6.90
C PHE A 497 29.84 9.15 -7.01
N SER A 498 29.95 9.73 -8.21
CA SER A 498 30.76 10.93 -8.47
C SER A 498 30.33 12.11 -7.59
N GLY A 499 31.27 12.65 -6.80
CA GLY A 499 31.08 13.77 -5.88
C GLY A 499 30.32 13.45 -4.59
N LEU A 500 30.30 12.18 -4.14
CA LEU A 500 29.64 11.74 -2.90
C LEU A 500 30.62 11.51 -1.72
N ASP A 501 31.90 11.85 -1.87
CA ASP A 501 32.99 11.66 -0.88
C ASP A 501 32.63 12.16 0.51
N ALA A 502 32.00 13.34 0.58
CA ALA A 502 31.59 14.00 1.82
C ALA A 502 30.57 13.20 2.65
N PHE A 503 30.01 12.11 2.10
CA PHE A 503 29.07 11.23 2.76
C PHE A 503 29.67 9.86 3.14
N ARG A 504 30.98 9.63 2.97
CA ARG A 504 31.58 8.29 3.12
C ARG A 504 31.40 7.66 4.50
N ASP A 505 31.40 8.48 5.55
CA ASP A 505 31.42 8.08 6.97
C ASP A 505 30.07 8.28 7.68
N VAL A 506 29.02 8.71 6.96
CA VAL A 506 27.71 8.97 7.58
C VAL A 506 27.07 7.67 8.07
N GLN A 507 26.49 7.71 9.27
CA GLN A 507 25.76 6.56 9.79
C GLN A 507 24.36 6.51 9.14
N PRO A 508 23.92 5.35 8.61
CA PRO A 508 22.59 5.21 8.03
C PRO A 508 21.48 5.68 8.98
N GLU A 509 21.58 5.34 10.26
CA GLU A 509 20.56 5.57 11.28
C GLU A 509 20.36 7.07 11.59
N GLU A 510 21.36 7.91 11.33
CA GLU A 510 21.31 9.35 11.58
C GLU A 510 20.79 10.14 10.36
N THR A 511 20.78 9.52 9.18
CA THR A 511 20.54 10.21 7.88
C THR A 511 19.11 10.14 7.35
N TYR A 512 18.15 9.54 8.07
CA TYR A 512 16.74 9.41 7.63
C TYR A 512 16.03 10.74 7.31
N PHE A 513 16.52 11.85 7.87
CA PHE A 513 16.00 13.20 7.63
C PHE A 513 17.10 14.20 7.24
N ASP A 514 18.31 13.70 6.91
CA ASP A 514 19.38 14.57 6.43
C ASP A 514 19.04 15.05 5.01
N ARG A 515 18.89 16.37 4.87
CA ARG A 515 18.43 16.98 3.63
C ARG A 515 19.51 17.11 2.57
N ASP A 516 20.78 16.96 2.92
CA ASP A 516 21.89 17.11 1.99
C ASP A 516 22.32 15.73 1.46
N VAL A 517 22.30 14.69 2.31
CA VAL A 517 22.30 13.29 1.89
C VAL A 517 21.09 12.99 0.98
N GLU A 518 19.87 13.37 1.38
CA GLU A 518 18.67 13.18 0.56
C GLU A 518 18.82 13.78 -0.84
N LYS A 519 19.24 15.05 -0.95
CA LYS A 519 19.45 15.71 -2.25
C LYS A 519 20.55 15.04 -3.07
N ALA A 520 21.68 14.71 -2.45
CA ALA A 520 22.83 14.16 -3.15
C ALA A 520 22.50 12.79 -3.76
N PHE A 521 21.91 11.89 -2.97
CA PHE A 521 21.55 10.56 -3.45
C PHE A 521 20.31 10.58 -4.36
N MET A 522 19.32 11.46 -4.16
CA MET A 522 18.23 11.64 -5.15
C MET A 522 18.71 12.20 -6.49
N LYS A 523 19.79 12.98 -6.51
CA LYS A 523 20.45 13.44 -7.75
C LYS A 523 21.24 12.30 -8.38
N ALA A 524 22.07 11.59 -7.62
CA ALA A 524 22.90 10.50 -8.14
C ALA A 524 22.04 9.31 -8.64
N SER A 525 20.89 9.05 -8.02
CA SER A 525 19.98 7.97 -8.42
C SER A 525 18.95 8.37 -9.48
N SER A 526 19.05 9.54 -10.13
CA SER A 526 18.04 10.02 -11.10
C SER A 526 17.80 9.02 -12.22
N ASP A 527 18.88 8.58 -12.86
CA ASP A 527 18.83 7.74 -14.05
C ASP A 527 18.45 6.30 -13.71
N LEU A 528 18.83 5.83 -12.52
CA LEU A 528 18.38 4.56 -11.98
C LEU A 528 16.88 4.60 -11.67
N PHE A 529 16.36 5.71 -11.15
CA PHE A 529 14.94 5.88 -10.87
C PHE A 529 14.09 5.90 -12.15
N GLU A 530 14.50 6.69 -13.14
CA GLU A 530 13.86 6.76 -14.46
C GLU A 530 13.82 5.38 -15.14
N LYS A 531 14.92 4.62 -15.10
CA LYS A 531 15.05 3.31 -15.78
C LYS A 531 14.41 2.14 -15.01
N LYS A 532 14.57 2.07 -13.69
CA LYS A 532 14.25 0.87 -12.87
C LYS A 532 12.96 0.97 -12.06
N THR A 533 12.40 2.16 -11.84
CA THR A 533 11.32 2.35 -10.84
C THR A 533 10.17 3.25 -11.31
N LYS A 534 10.43 4.29 -12.11
CA LYS A 534 9.42 5.29 -12.46
C LYS A 534 8.20 4.71 -13.19
N SER A 535 8.39 3.71 -14.06
CA SER A 535 7.30 2.98 -14.71
C SER A 535 6.36 2.31 -13.70
N SER A 536 6.88 1.83 -12.56
CA SER A 536 6.06 1.24 -11.50
C SER A 536 5.13 2.25 -10.79
N LEU A 537 5.20 3.55 -11.07
CA LEU A 537 4.46 4.57 -10.32
C LEU A 537 3.18 5.08 -10.99
N LEU A 538 2.79 4.56 -12.16
CA LEU A 538 1.58 5.00 -12.88
C LEU A 538 0.33 4.95 -11.98
N ILE A 539 0.01 3.79 -11.39
CA ILE A 539 -1.16 3.66 -10.51
C ILE A 539 -1.04 4.48 -9.24
N SER A 540 0.14 4.51 -8.58
CA SER A 540 0.27 5.31 -7.36
C SER A 540 0.08 6.81 -7.63
N ASN A 541 0.67 7.34 -8.71
CA ASN A 541 0.52 8.75 -9.10
C ASN A 541 -0.91 9.13 -9.52
N GLN A 542 -1.65 8.19 -10.12
CA GLN A 542 -2.96 8.42 -10.73
C GLN A 542 -4.16 7.94 -9.89
N ASN A 543 -3.93 7.17 -8.82
CA ASN A 543 -4.98 6.61 -7.97
C ASN A 543 -4.75 6.83 -6.47
N GLY A 544 -3.53 7.15 -6.03
CA GLY A 544 -3.21 7.37 -4.62
C GLY A 544 -2.54 6.17 -3.95
N ASN A 545 -2.56 6.16 -2.61
CA ASN A 545 -2.17 5.00 -1.81
C ASN A 545 -3.34 4.03 -1.76
N MET A 546 -3.13 2.78 -2.16
CA MET A 546 -4.17 1.75 -2.03
C MET A 546 -4.02 0.90 -0.76
N TYR A 547 -3.03 1.13 0.11
CA TYR A 547 -2.58 0.20 1.17
C TYR A 547 -2.08 -1.15 0.63
N THR A 548 -2.67 -2.30 1.00
CA THR A 548 -2.13 -3.64 0.65
C THR A 548 -1.96 -3.94 -0.85
N PRO A 549 -2.80 -3.46 -1.80
CA PRO A 549 -2.58 -3.63 -3.22
C PRO A 549 -1.58 -2.61 -3.78
N SER A 550 -1.10 -1.61 -3.02
CA SER A 550 -0.27 -0.51 -3.56
C SER A 550 1.01 -1.03 -4.25
N VAL A 551 1.73 -1.97 -3.64
CA VAL A 551 2.94 -2.58 -4.23
C VAL A 551 2.60 -3.41 -5.49
N TYR A 552 1.41 -4.02 -5.54
CA TYR A 552 0.95 -4.84 -6.65
C TYR A 552 0.37 -4.02 -7.81
N GLY A 553 -0.30 -2.89 -7.51
CA GLY A 553 -0.63 -1.88 -8.50
C GLY A 553 0.61 -1.22 -9.09
N CYS A 554 1.70 -1.12 -8.33
CA CYS A 554 3.00 -0.70 -8.84
C CYS A 554 3.65 -1.78 -9.73
N LEU A 555 3.53 -3.06 -9.38
CA LEU A 555 3.94 -4.18 -10.26
C LEU A 555 3.13 -4.20 -11.56
N ALA A 556 1.80 -4.03 -11.49
CA ALA A 556 0.92 -3.91 -12.65
C ALA A 556 1.28 -2.70 -13.52
N SER A 557 1.62 -1.56 -12.90
CA SER A 557 2.09 -0.36 -13.60
C SER A 557 3.37 -0.61 -14.39
N LEU A 558 4.33 -1.35 -13.83
CA LEU A 558 5.56 -1.72 -14.52
C LEU A 558 5.24 -2.61 -15.74
N ILE A 559 4.45 -3.66 -15.54
CA ILE A 559 4.12 -4.64 -16.59
C ILE A 559 3.35 -3.98 -17.75
N ALA A 560 2.36 -3.13 -17.44
CA ALA A 560 1.56 -2.40 -18.42
C ALA A 560 2.33 -1.39 -19.29
N GLN A 561 3.60 -1.12 -18.98
CA GLN A 561 4.43 -0.14 -19.67
C GLN A 561 5.73 -0.73 -20.26
N GLN A 562 5.86 -2.06 -20.32
CA GLN A 562 7.00 -2.76 -20.91
C GLN A 562 6.52 -3.84 -21.88
N THR A 563 7.30 -4.12 -22.93
CA THR A 563 7.04 -5.29 -23.80
C THR A 563 7.44 -6.60 -23.10
N PRO A 564 6.90 -7.76 -23.51
CA PRO A 564 7.36 -9.06 -23.01
C PRO A 564 8.88 -9.23 -23.17
N SER A 565 9.45 -8.77 -24.28
CA SER A 565 10.89 -8.79 -24.56
C SER A 565 11.74 -7.85 -23.69
N GLN A 566 11.17 -6.77 -23.15
CA GLN A 566 11.87 -5.90 -22.18
C GLN A 566 11.87 -6.50 -20.77
N LEU A 567 10.81 -7.24 -20.42
CA LEU A 567 10.67 -7.94 -19.14
C LEU A 567 11.43 -9.27 -19.11
N ALA A 568 11.62 -9.95 -20.25
CA ALA A 568 12.19 -11.29 -20.35
C ALA A 568 13.50 -11.46 -19.54
N GLY A 569 13.54 -12.50 -18.70
CA GLY A 569 14.70 -12.83 -17.87
C GLY A 569 15.04 -11.84 -16.75
N GLN A 570 14.36 -10.70 -16.63
CA GLN A 570 14.70 -9.65 -15.67
C GLN A 570 14.48 -10.10 -14.22
N ARG A 571 15.24 -9.49 -13.30
CA ARG A 571 14.93 -9.55 -11.86
C ARG A 571 14.10 -8.33 -11.48
N ILE A 572 12.91 -8.54 -10.94
CA ILE A 572 12.10 -7.47 -10.34
C ILE A 572 12.25 -7.59 -8.82
N GLY A 573 12.88 -6.61 -8.19
CA GLY A 573 12.89 -6.47 -6.73
C GLY A 573 11.59 -5.85 -6.25
N VAL A 574 11.03 -6.37 -5.15
CA VAL A 574 9.73 -5.94 -4.61
C VAL A 574 9.85 -5.68 -3.11
N PHE A 575 9.78 -4.42 -2.70
CA PHE A 575 9.75 -4.02 -1.29
C PHE A 575 8.31 -3.80 -0.82
N SER A 576 7.85 -4.65 0.09
CA SER A 576 6.57 -4.47 0.79
C SER A 576 6.81 -4.00 2.23
N TYR A 577 5.96 -3.08 2.70
CA TYR A 577 5.98 -2.50 4.03
C TYR A 577 4.55 -2.28 4.50
N GLY A 578 4.28 -2.57 5.78
CA GLY A 578 3.10 -2.14 6.51
C GLY A 578 3.47 -1.77 7.93
N SER A 579 2.94 -0.64 8.42
CA SER A 579 3.24 -0.07 9.74
C SER A 579 2.90 -0.98 10.92
N GLY A 580 3.46 -0.68 12.10
CA GLY A 580 3.37 -1.49 13.31
C GLY A 580 4.63 -2.26 13.77
N PHE A 581 5.63 -2.63 12.96
CA PHE A 581 5.69 -2.76 11.49
C PHE A 581 6.19 -4.14 11.04
N ALA A 582 5.80 -4.51 9.82
CA ALA A 582 6.26 -5.68 9.08
C ALA A 582 6.67 -5.28 7.66
N ALA A 583 7.83 -5.74 7.20
CA ALA A 583 8.35 -5.44 5.89
C ALA A 583 9.15 -6.62 5.31
N THR A 584 9.15 -6.76 3.98
CA THR A 584 10.02 -7.70 3.26
C THR A 584 10.45 -7.11 1.93
N LEU A 585 11.76 -7.14 1.66
CA LEU A 585 12.27 -7.11 0.29
C LEU A 585 12.36 -8.54 -0.23
N TYR A 586 11.75 -8.81 -1.38
CA TYR A 586 11.92 -10.07 -2.11
C TYR A 586 12.15 -9.79 -3.59
N SER A 587 12.27 -10.84 -4.40
CA SER A 587 12.41 -10.73 -5.84
C SER A 587 11.59 -11.78 -6.58
N VAL A 588 11.20 -11.41 -7.80
CA VAL A 588 10.74 -12.36 -8.81
C VAL A 588 11.66 -12.33 -10.03
N ARG A 589 11.84 -13.49 -10.65
CA ARG A 589 12.48 -13.68 -11.94
C ARG A 589 11.40 -13.72 -13.01
N VAL A 590 11.50 -12.88 -14.02
CA VAL A 590 10.66 -13.03 -15.21
C VAL A 590 11.16 -14.21 -16.04
N THR A 591 10.25 -15.01 -16.60
CA THR A 591 10.58 -16.06 -17.56
C THR A 591 11.35 -15.51 -18.78
N GLN A 592 12.08 -16.39 -19.48
CA GLN A 592 12.74 -16.05 -20.75
C GLN A 592 11.78 -16.16 -21.95
N ASP A 593 10.70 -16.94 -21.83
CA ASP A 593 9.69 -17.05 -22.89
C ASP A 593 8.84 -15.78 -22.94
N HIS A 594 9.01 -15.06 -24.05
CA HIS A 594 8.32 -13.83 -24.38
C HIS A 594 7.69 -13.91 -25.78
N THR A 595 7.45 -15.14 -26.26
CA THR A 595 6.83 -15.38 -27.58
C THR A 595 5.35 -14.99 -27.58
N PRO A 596 4.75 -14.65 -28.74
CA PRO A 596 3.32 -14.36 -28.82
C PRO A 596 2.46 -15.53 -28.32
N GLY A 597 1.53 -15.26 -27.42
CA GLY A 597 0.68 -16.28 -26.77
C GLY A 597 1.33 -17.00 -25.57
N SER A 598 2.59 -16.70 -25.24
CA SER A 598 3.25 -17.16 -24.00
C SER A 598 2.53 -16.69 -22.74
N VAL A 599 2.87 -17.29 -21.60
CA VAL A 599 2.34 -16.85 -20.29
C VAL A 599 2.74 -15.42 -19.93
N LEU A 600 3.91 -14.95 -20.39
CA LEU A 600 4.35 -13.56 -20.18
C LEU A 600 3.61 -12.59 -21.10
N ASP A 601 3.45 -12.93 -22.37
CA ASP A 601 2.72 -12.13 -23.35
C ASP A 601 1.24 -11.95 -22.96
N LYS A 602 0.59 -13.00 -22.45
CA LYS A 602 -0.75 -12.95 -21.86
C LYS A 602 -0.84 -11.99 -20.68
N LEU A 603 0.10 -12.07 -19.73
CA LEU A 603 0.13 -11.22 -18.53
C LEU A 603 0.43 -9.73 -18.85
N VAL A 604 1.25 -9.45 -19.86
CA VAL A 604 1.46 -8.08 -20.36
C VAL A 604 0.19 -7.57 -21.05
N SER A 605 -0.39 -8.40 -21.94
CA SER A 605 -1.59 -8.06 -22.70
C SER A 605 -2.80 -7.76 -21.80
N SER A 606 -3.03 -8.55 -20.74
CA SER A 606 -4.15 -8.36 -19.81
C SER A 606 -4.10 -7.03 -19.02
N LEU A 607 -2.94 -6.37 -18.99
CA LEU A 607 -2.70 -5.10 -18.30
C LEU A 607 -2.43 -3.92 -19.26
N SER A 608 -2.39 -4.15 -20.58
CA SER A 608 -2.18 -3.09 -21.57
C SER A 608 -3.26 -2.00 -21.58
N ASP A 609 -4.48 -2.31 -21.10
CA ASP A 609 -5.61 -1.38 -20.98
C ASP A 609 -5.50 -0.39 -19.81
N LEU A 610 -4.51 -0.57 -18.93
CA LEU A 610 -4.42 0.07 -17.61
C LEU A 610 -4.47 1.61 -17.66
N LYS A 611 -3.78 2.23 -18.63
CA LYS A 611 -3.82 3.68 -18.79
C LYS A 611 -5.17 4.18 -19.31
N VAL A 612 -5.77 3.48 -20.27
CA VAL A 612 -7.09 3.84 -20.82
C VAL A 612 -8.15 3.81 -19.71
N ARG A 613 -8.11 2.77 -18.86
CA ARG A 613 -8.98 2.64 -17.68
C ARG A 613 -8.76 3.72 -16.62
N LEU A 614 -7.54 4.24 -16.48
CA LEU A 614 -7.24 5.34 -15.56
C LEU A 614 -7.75 6.69 -16.05
N ASP A 615 -7.65 6.94 -17.35
CA ASP A 615 -8.07 8.19 -17.99
C ASP A 615 -9.59 8.20 -18.33
N SER A 616 -10.27 7.05 -18.35
CA SER A 616 -11.74 6.95 -18.51
C SER A 616 -12.54 7.22 -17.22
N ARG A 617 -11.89 7.57 -16.10
CA ARG A 617 -12.56 7.85 -14.82
C ARG A 617 -13.18 9.25 -14.76
N LYS A 618 -14.27 9.37 -14.01
CA LYS A 618 -14.99 10.62 -13.70
C LYS A 618 -14.15 11.49 -12.75
N LYS A 619 -13.74 12.69 -13.18
CA LYS A 619 -13.18 13.70 -12.28
C LYS A 619 -14.29 14.29 -11.41
N VAL A 620 -14.08 14.31 -10.10
CA VAL A 620 -14.98 14.89 -9.09
C VAL A 620 -14.29 16.06 -8.40
N SER A 621 -15.05 17.12 -8.09
CA SER A 621 -14.50 18.32 -7.45
C SER A 621 -14.12 18.06 -5.98
N PRO A 622 -13.13 18.78 -5.43
CA PRO A 622 -12.73 18.65 -4.02
C PRO A 622 -13.86 18.87 -3.00
N ALA A 623 -14.88 19.66 -3.35
CA ALA A 623 -16.08 19.87 -2.53
C ALA A 623 -16.94 18.59 -2.44
N VAL A 624 -17.32 18.02 -3.59
CA VAL A 624 -18.13 16.79 -3.65
C VAL A 624 -17.35 15.59 -3.09
N PHE A 625 -16.03 15.53 -3.31
CA PHE A 625 -15.15 14.57 -2.62
C PHE A 625 -15.21 14.73 -1.10
N SER A 626 -15.14 15.96 -0.57
CA SER A 626 -15.22 16.21 0.87
C SER A 626 -16.58 15.88 1.47
N GLU A 627 -17.67 16.12 0.74
CA GLU A 627 -19.03 15.70 1.09
C GLU A 627 -19.15 14.17 1.11
N ASN A 628 -18.55 13.48 0.14
CA ASN A 628 -18.54 12.02 0.08
C ASN A 628 -17.75 11.39 1.25
N MET A 629 -16.57 11.93 1.57
CA MET A 629 -15.81 11.50 2.76
C MET A 629 -16.57 11.73 4.06
N LYS A 630 -17.33 12.84 4.17
CA LYS A 630 -18.21 13.10 5.32
C LYS A 630 -19.39 12.13 5.37
N LEU A 631 -20.00 11.80 4.23
CA LEU A 631 -21.06 10.79 4.16
C LEU A 631 -20.52 9.42 4.62
N ARG A 632 -19.33 9.03 4.20
CA ARG A 632 -18.68 7.79 4.64
C ARG A 632 -18.42 7.76 6.14
N GLU A 633 -17.96 8.87 6.72
CA GLU A 633 -17.79 9.02 8.18
C GLU A 633 -19.13 8.92 8.93
N GLU A 634 -20.22 9.46 8.37
CA GLU A 634 -21.58 9.37 8.91
C GLU A 634 -22.21 7.97 8.78
N THR A 635 -21.84 7.18 7.75
CA THR A 635 -22.46 5.88 7.46
C THR A 635 -21.67 4.67 7.96
N HIS A 636 -20.40 4.84 8.35
CA HIS A 636 -19.46 3.76 8.69
C HIS A 636 -20.02 2.67 9.65
N HIS A 637 -20.85 3.07 10.62
CA HIS A 637 -21.46 2.17 11.63
C HIS A 637 -22.99 2.01 11.49
N LEU A 638 -23.61 2.44 10.40
CA LEU A 638 -25.07 2.38 10.26
C LEU A 638 -25.57 0.99 9.85
N ALA A 639 -26.50 0.46 10.64
CA ALA A 639 -27.39 -0.64 10.27
C ALA A 639 -28.68 -0.10 9.64
N ASN A 640 -29.40 -0.96 8.92
CA ASN A 640 -30.62 -0.65 8.15
C ASN A 640 -30.43 0.56 7.20
N TYR A 641 -29.34 0.54 6.45
CA TYR A 641 -28.92 1.58 5.52
C TYR A 641 -28.94 1.08 4.07
N VAL A 642 -29.23 2.00 3.14
CA VAL A 642 -29.19 1.79 1.69
C VAL A 642 -28.29 2.89 1.11
N PRO A 643 -27.23 2.55 0.36
CA PRO A 643 -26.37 3.54 -0.30
C PRO A 643 -27.14 4.49 -1.22
N ARG A 644 -26.61 5.71 -1.38
CA ARG A 644 -27.24 6.82 -2.11
C ARG A 644 -26.63 7.08 -3.49
N GLY A 645 -25.40 6.65 -3.74
CA GLY A 645 -24.81 6.71 -5.08
C GLY A 645 -25.53 5.80 -6.09
N SER A 646 -25.41 6.09 -7.39
CA SER A 646 -25.93 5.18 -8.42
C SER A 646 -24.91 4.09 -8.78
N ALA A 647 -25.40 2.90 -9.12
CA ALA A 647 -24.61 1.87 -9.77
C ALA A 647 -24.18 2.27 -11.20
N ASP A 648 -24.89 3.20 -11.85
CA ASP A 648 -24.56 3.68 -13.21
C ASP A 648 -23.21 4.41 -13.25
N ASP A 649 -22.83 5.06 -12.15
CA ASP A 649 -21.56 5.76 -11.99
C ASP A 649 -20.36 4.82 -11.84
N LEU A 650 -20.59 3.52 -11.63
CA LEU A 650 -19.55 2.50 -11.46
C LEU A 650 -19.11 1.91 -12.81
N PHE A 651 -17.93 1.28 -12.83
CA PHE A 651 -17.47 0.58 -14.03
C PHE A 651 -18.35 -0.65 -14.34
N PRO A 652 -18.52 -1.02 -15.63
CA PRO A 652 -19.24 -2.22 -16.02
C PRO A 652 -18.65 -3.48 -15.38
N GLY A 653 -19.52 -4.33 -14.81
CA GLY A 653 -19.12 -5.53 -14.08
C GLY A 653 -18.68 -5.31 -12.63
N THR A 654 -18.68 -4.08 -12.10
CA THR A 654 -18.39 -3.78 -10.68
C THR A 654 -19.45 -4.36 -9.75
N TRP A 655 -19.00 -5.01 -8.67
CA TRP A 655 -19.83 -5.36 -7.51
C TRP A 655 -19.98 -4.18 -6.55
N TYR A 656 -21.19 -3.94 -6.08
CA TYR A 656 -21.55 -2.82 -5.21
C TYR A 656 -22.49 -3.25 -4.08
N LEU A 657 -22.41 -2.53 -2.97
CA LEU A 657 -23.27 -2.69 -1.80
C LEU A 657 -24.69 -2.20 -2.14
N THR A 658 -25.70 -3.05 -2.00
CA THR A 658 -27.11 -2.67 -2.19
C THR A 658 -27.79 -2.28 -0.89
N ARG A 659 -27.44 -2.96 0.21
CA ARG A 659 -28.10 -2.80 1.51
C ARG A 659 -27.20 -3.27 2.66
N VAL A 660 -27.33 -2.59 3.80
CA VAL A 660 -26.94 -3.08 5.13
C VAL A 660 -28.21 -3.22 5.95
N ASP A 661 -28.53 -4.40 6.48
CA ASP A 661 -29.77 -4.61 7.23
C ASP A 661 -29.66 -4.23 8.73
N ASP A 662 -30.72 -4.48 9.51
CA ASP A 662 -30.78 -4.22 10.96
C ASP A 662 -29.77 -5.03 11.79
N LYS A 663 -29.14 -6.04 11.18
CA LYS A 663 -28.20 -6.99 11.79
C LYS A 663 -26.81 -6.90 11.15
N PHE A 664 -26.52 -5.78 10.48
CA PHE A 664 -25.25 -5.51 9.79
C PHE A 664 -24.91 -6.48 8.64
N ARG A 665 -25.87 -7.31 8.20
CA ARG A 665 -25.70 -8.18 7.03
C ARG A 665 -25.66 -7.30 5.79
N ARG A 666 -24.68 -7.53 4.93
CA ARG A 666 -24.42 -6.75 3.71
C ARG A 666 -24.84 -7.53 2.48
N GLU A 667 -25.70 -6.92 1.68
CA GLU A 667 -26.18 -7.46 0.40
C GLU A 667 -25.41 -6.77 -0.73
N TYR A 668 -25.08 -7.52 -1.78
CA TYR A 668 -24.30 -7.03 -2.92
C TYR A 668 -24.97 -7.41 -4.24
N ALA A 669 -24.83 -6.55 -5.24
CA ALA A 669 -25.19 -6.83 -6.62
C ALA A 669 -24.03 -6.47 -7.55
N ARG A 670 -24.09 -6.95 -8.80
CA ARG A 670 -23.13 -6.65 -9.85
C ARG A 670 -23.77 -5.73 -10.89
N ARG A 671 -23.16 -4.57 -11.17
CA ARG A 671 -23.55 -3.73 -12.31
C ARG A 671 -23.35 -4.56 -13.58
N PRO A 672 -24.34 -4.63 -14.50
CA PRO A 672 -24.15 -5.31 -15.78
C PRO A 672 -22.90 -4.86 -16.53
N LEU A 673 -22.39 -5.74 -17.39
CA LEU A 673 -21.51 -5.31 -18.48
C LEU A 673 -22.35 -4.45 -19.45
N ASP A 674 -21.76 -3.39 -19.99
CA ASP A 674 -22.41 -2.65 -21.06
C ASP A 674 -22.51 -3.59 -22.28
N LEU A 675 -23.72 -3.83 -22.76
CA LEU A 675 -23.91 -4.56 -24.01
C LEU A 675 -23.22 -3.78 -25.15
N PRO A 676 -22.55 -4.46 -26.10
CA PRO A 676 -22.12 -3.79 -27.31
C PRO A 676 -23.37 -3.22 -27.99
N SER A 677 -23.36 -1.92 -28.28
CA SER A 677 -24.41 -1.30 -29.08
C SER A 677 -24.42 -1.97 -30.45
N ASP A 678 -25.50 -2.68 -30.79
CA ASP A 678 -25.71 -3.17 -32.15
C ASP A 678 -25.53 -1.99 -33.12
N PRO A 679 -24.77 -2.16 -34.22
CA PRO A 679 -24.62 -1.10 -35.20
C PRO A 679 -26.02 -0.78 -35.75
N GLU A 680 -26.46 0.47 -35.59
CA GLU A 680 -27.82 0.88 -35.93
C GLU A 680 -28.20 0.36 -37.32
N CYS A 681 -29.21 -0.50 -37.38
CA CYS A 681 -29.77 -0.96 -38.65
C CYS A 681 -30.49 0.24 -39.27
N VAL A 682 -29.75 1.03 -40.06
CA VAL A 682 -30.26 2.19 -40.78
C VAL A 682 -31.35 1.70 -41.74
N HIS A 683 -32.60 1.82 -41.29
CA HIS A 683 -33.77 1.55 -42.12
C HIS A 683 -33.84 2.61 -43.22
N SER A 684 -33.16 2.34 -44.34
CA SER A 684 -33.25 3.10 -45.56
C SER A 684 -34.68 3.03 -46.10
N SER A 685 -35.48 4.06 -45.80
CA SER A 685 -36.84 4.22 -46.29
C SER A 685 -36.85 4.62 -47.78
N SER A 686 -36.29 3.77 -48.64
CA SER A 686 -36.39 3.88 -50.09
C SER A 686 -37.74 3.34 -50.54
N ALA A 687 -38.69 4.22 -50.80
CA ALA A 687 -39.94 3.84 -51.46
C ALA A 687 -39.62 3.32 -52.87
N ALA A 688 -40.07 2.10 -53.17
CA ALA A 688 -40.02 1.51 -54.50
C ALA A 688 -41.45 1.16 -54.93
N GLU A 689 -41.84 1.62 -56.12
CA GLU A 689 -43.23 1.51 -56.59
C GLU A 689 -43.60 0.08 -56.95
N HIS A 690 -44.71 -0.41 -56.41
CA HIS A 690 -45.13 -1.80 -56.61
C HIS A 690 -46.03 -1.95 -57.84
N ILE A 691 -45.41 -2.25 -58.98
CA ILE A 691 -46.15 -2.70 -60.19
C ILE A 691 -46.72 -4.10 -59.91
N PRO A 692 -48.04 -4.34 -60.09
CA PRO A 692 -48.65 -5.65 -59.87
C PRO A 692 -48.59 -6.54 -61.12
N SER A 693 -48.52 -7.86 -60.94
CA SER A 693 -48.73 -8.87 -61.99
C SER A 693 -49.27 -10.18 -61.41
N PRO A 694 -49.99 -11.01 -62.20
CA PRO A 694 -51.14 -11.71 -61.66
C PRO A 694 -50.93 -13.14 -61.16
N VAL A 695 -51.70 -13.45 -60.12
CA VAL A 695 -52.14 -14.75 -59.59
C VAL A 695 -51.97 -15.96 -60.53
N LYS A 696 -51.29 -17.01 -60.01
CA LYS A 696 -51.64 -18.41 -60.31
C LYS A 696 -51.88 -19.19 -59.02
N LYS A 697 -52.87 -20.08 -59.05
CA LYS A 697 -53.35 -20.87 -57.90
C LYS A 697 -52.53 -22.15 -57.72
N MET A 698 -52.31 -22.56 -56.47
CA MET A 698 -52.15 -23.97 -56.09
C MET A 698 -53.05 -24.28 -54.87
N PRO A 699 -53.59 -25.51 -54.75
CA PRO A 699 -54.56 -25.86 -53.72
C PRO A 699 -53.92 -26.24 -52.37
N ARG A 700 -54.76 -26.26 -51.32
CA ARG A 700 -54.44 -26.75 -49.97
C ARG A 700 -54.84 -28.23 -49.79
N ILE A 701 -54.56 -28.73 -48.57
CA ILE A 701 -55.28 -29.72 -47.73
C ILE A 701 -54.62 -31.12 -47.67
N PRO A 702 -54.47 -31.79 -46.50
CA PRO A 702 -54.48 -31.37 -45.08
C PRO A 702 -53.14 -31.72 -44.36
N ALA A 703 -53.17 -31.97 -43.04
CA ALA A 703 -52.01 -32.34 -42.20
C ALA A 703 -52.35 -33.48 -41.20
N VAL A 704 -51.40 -33.80 -40.31
CA VAL A 704 -51.50 -34.61 -39.08
C VAL A 704 -51.38 -36.14 -39.20
N ALA A 705 -50.25 -36.66 -38.70
CA ALA A 705 -50.11 -37.89 -37.91
C ALA A 705 -48.86 -37.74 -37.02
N ALA A 706 -48.70 -38.53 -35.94
CA ALA A 706 -47.66 -38.29 -34.94
C ALA A 706 -47.01 -39.58 -34.37
N ALA A 707 -45.88 -39.35 -33.68
CA ALA A 707 -45.29 -40.15 -32.61
C ALA A 707 -44.35 -41.34 -32.93
N ILE A 708 -43.30 -41.42 -32.08
CA ILE A 708 -42.46 -42.58 -31.70
C ILE A 708 -41.47 -43.14 -32.74
N SER A 709 -40.17 -42.97 -32.44
CA SER A 709 -39.08 -43.95 -32.69
C SER A 709 -37.83 -43.55 -31.87
N PRO A 710 -37.16 -44.47 -31.13
CA PRO A 710 -35.94 -44.16 -30.37
C PRO A 710 -34.62 -44.69 -31.01
N GLU A 711 -33.52 -44.04 -30.63
CA GLU A 711 -32.12 -44.55 -30.55
C GLU A 711 -31.29 -45.01 -31.78
N ALA A 712 -29.96 -44.88 -31.60
CA ALA A 712 -28.86 -45.72 -32.12
C ALA A 712 -28.36 -45.66 -33.60
N ALA A 713 -27.61 -44.59 -33.91
CA ALA A 713 -26.15 -44.61 -34.20
C ALA A 713 -25.51 -45.19 -35.52
N ILE A 714 -24.23 -44.79 -35.71
CA ILE A 714 -23.11 -45.33 -36.54
C ILE A 714 -22.89 -44.79 -37.97
N SER A 715 -21.86 -43.93 -38.09
CA SER A 715 -21.02 -43.62 -39.27
C SER A 715 -21.67 -42.87 -40.47
N LYS A 716 -20.93 -42.06 -41.25
CA LYS A 716 -19.47 -41.76 -41.27
C LYS A 716 -19.21 -40.26 -41.09
#